data_AF-A0A8D2Q6Q0-F1
#
_entry.id   AF-A0A8D2Q6Q0-F1
#
_cell.length_a   1.000
_cell.length_b   1.000
_cell.length_c   1.000
_cell.angle_alpha   90.00
_cell.angle_beta   90.00
_cell.angle_gamma   90.00
#
_symmetry.space_group_name_H-M   'P 1'
#
loop_
_entity.id
_entity.type
_entity.pdbx_description
1 polymer ?
#
loop_
_entity_poly.entity_id
_entity_poly.type
_entity_poly.pdbx_seq_one_letter_code
_entity_poly.pdbx_strand_id
1 'polypeptide(L)'
;MINNIAGDVLVSAGFVAYLGPFTGQYRISLYEEWVSQLQSYNVPHTKEPSLVATLGDPVKIRSWQIAGLPNDTLSVENGMITQFSQRWTLFIDPQGQANKWIKNLEKDNGLDTSKLSDRDFLRSLENAIRFGKPFLLENVGEELDPALEPVLLKQTYKQQGSTVLKLGDTVIPYHDDFKMYITTNLPNPHYTPELSTKLTLINFTLSPSGLEDQLLGQVVAEERPDLEEAKNQLIVSNAKMRQELKEIEDQILYRLSSSEGNPVDDLELIKVLEASKLKAGEIQAKVKIAEQTEKDIDITRLEYVPVAVRTQILFFCVSDLSNVDPMYQYSLEWFLNIFLTGIANSERADTLKKRIANINKYLTFSLYSNVCRSLFEKHKLMFAFLVCIRIMMNEGKIDMDEWRYLISGGAVKTMRDNPASAWLYERAWNDILSLSNLHNFSKFADDFVANLPAFRVIFDSAEPHREPLPGIWNSKLDSFQKLLVLRCLRGDKVTNAMQDFVAANLGQSFIEPQTANLSVVFKESASTTPLIFVLSPGTDPAADLYKFAEEMKFSKKLSAISLGQGQGPRAEAMMRSAMERGKWVFFQNCHLAPSWMPSLERLIEGINPDKVHRDFRLWLTSLPSNKFPVSILQNGSKMTIEPPRGVKANLLKSYSSLNNDFLNSCTKIAEFKSLLLSLCLFHGNALERRKFGPLGFNIPYEFTDGDLRICISQLKMFLDEYDDIPYKVLKYTAGEINYGGRVTDDWDRRCIMNILEDFYNPDVLIPEHSYSESGIYKQINTTYDLNGYMQYIKSLPLNDMPEIFGLHDNANITFAQNETFALLGAIIQLQPKTSTVGGQSREEIVEETSRDILEKVPHPINLREVMLKYPVLYEESMNTVLAQEVIRYRPCFDLVLCGTFCSPAFPFL
;
A
#
# COMPACT_ATOMS: atom_id res chain seq x y z
N MET A 1 -38.71 1.94 -32.04
CA MET A 1 -37.25 2.11 -31.85
C MET A 1 -36.81 3.55 -32.07
N ILE A 2 -37.17 4.23 -33.17
CA ILE A 2 -36.68 5.59 -33.47
C ILE A 2 -37.02 6.64 -32.41
N ASN A 3 -38.21 6.57 -31.79
CA ASN A 3 -38.65 7.59 -30.82
C ASN A 3 -37.77 7.68 -29.57
N ASN A 4 -37.08 6.61 -29.16
CA ASN A 4 -36.31 6.57 -27.91
C ASN A 4 -34.84 7.03 -28.09
N ILE A 5 -34.40 7.21 -29.34
CA ILE A 5 -33.00 7.51 -29.67
C ILE A 5 -32.54 8.82 -29.03
N ALA A 6 -33.42 9.81 -28.92
CA ALA A 6 -33.06 11.12 -28.37
C ALA A 6 -32.56 11.03 -26.92
N GLY A 7 -33.27 10.29 -26.06
CA GLY A 7 -32.84 10.05 -24.68
C GLY A 7 -31.60 9.15 -24.60
N ASP A 8 -31.59 8.05 -25.36
CA ASP A 8 -30.49 7.06 -25.32
C ASP A 8 -29.15 7.67 -25.79
N VAL A 9 -29.19 8.50 -26.84
CA VAL A 9 -28.02 9.23 -27.36
C VAL A 9 -27.60 10.34 -26.40
N LEU A 10 -28.54 11.03 -25.75
CA LEU A 10 -28.22 12.07 -24.78
C LEU A 10 -27.44 11.50 -23.57
N VAL A 11 -27.89 10.37 -23.03
CA VAL A 11 -27.16 9.66 -21.96
C VAL A 11 -25.79 9.21 -22.45
N SER A 12 -25.73 8.60 -23.64
CA SER A 12 -24.46 8.11 -24.22
C SER A 12 -23.45 9.24 -24.47
N ALA A 13 -23.92 10.40 -24.95
CA ALA A 13 -23.08 11.58 -25.13
C ALA A 13 -22.59 12.15 -23.79
N GLY A 14 -23.46 12.18 -22.77
CA GLY A 14 -23.07 12.55 -21.40
C GLY A 14 -22.00 11.63 -20.82
N PHE A 15 -22.11 10.31 -21.06
CA PHE A 15 -21.11 9.32 -20.67
C PHE A 15 -19.74 9.62 -21.29
N VAL A 16 -19.68 9.81 -22.61
CA VAL A 16 -18.44 10.08 -23.34
C VAL A 16 -17.81 11.41 -22.95
N ALA A 17 -18.63 12.43 -22.67
CA ALA A 17 -18.13 13.77 -22.35
C ALA A 17 -17.63 13.92 -20.91
N TYR A 18 -18.34 13.35 -19.93
CA TYR A 18 -18.15 13.68 -18.51
C TYR A 18 -17.74 12.51 -17.62
N LEU A 19 -18.09 11.26 -17.97
CA LEU A 19 -17.93 10.14 -17.04
C LEU A 19 -16.55 9.47 -17.06
N GLY A 20 -15.74 9.76 -18.07
CA GLY A 20 -14.36 9.27 -18.21
C GLY A 20 -13.53 9.26 -16.93
N PRO A 21 -13.35 10.38 -16.20
CA PRO A 21 -12.48 10.45 -15.03
C PRO A 21 -13.05 9.79 -13.76
N PHE A 22 -14.33 9.41 -13.72
CA PHE A 22 -14.96 8.91 -12.50
C PHE A 22 -14.87 7.39 -12.35
N THR A 23 -14.97 6.93 -11.10
CA THR A 23 -15.03 5.50 -10.75
C THR A 23 -16.38 4.89 -11.16
N GLY A 24 -16.41 3.57 -11.39
CA GLY A 24 -17.62 2.88 -11.84
C GLY A 24 -18.85 3.11 -10.94
N GLN A 25 -18.65 3.12 -9.61
CA GLN A 25 -19.75 3.35 -8.67
C GLN A 25 -20.34 4.78 -8.78
N TYR A 26 -19.49 5.78 -8.99
CA TYR A 26 -19.93 7.16 -9.19
C TYR A 26 -20.58 7.37 -10.57
N ARG A 27 -20.12 6.64 -11.61
CA ARG A 27 -20.79 6.63 -12.91
C ARG A 27 -22.22 6.09 -12.80
N ILE A 28 -22.41 5.01 -12.04
CA ILE A 28 -23.74 4.42 -11.82
C ILE A 28 -24.66 5.40 -11.08
N SER A 29 -24.18 6.07 -10.01
CA SER A 29 -25.01 7.04 -9.28
C SER A 29 -25.43 8.23 -10.15
N LEU A 30 -24.50 8.77 -10.96
CA LEU A 30 -24.82 9.85 -11.90
C LEU A 30 -25.77 9.36 -13.00
N TYR A 31 -25.57 8.15 -13.50
CA TYR A 31 -26.46 7.54 -14.47
C TYR A 31 -27.89 7.40 -13.95
N GLU A 32 -28.07 6.90 -12.73
CA GLU A 32 -29.38 6.76 -12.09
C GLU A 32 -30.06 8.12 -11.92
N GLU A 33 -29.31 9.15 -11.53
CA GLU A 33 -29.80 10.52 -11.43
C GLU A 33 -30.22 11.06 -12.80
N TRP A 34 -29.40 10.88 -13.84
CA TRP A 34 -29.71 11.33 -15.20
C TRP A 34 -30.95 10.64 -15.76
N VAL A 35 -31.10 9.33 -15.57
CA VAL A 35 -32.28 8.58 -16.02
C VAL A 35 -33.54 9.03 -15.26
N SER A 36 -33.44 9.27 -13.95
CA SER A 36 -34.55 9.85 -13.17
C SER A 36 -35.00 11.21 -13.70
N GLN A 37 -34.05 12.07 -14.11
CA GLN A 37 -34.38 13.35 -14.74
C GLN A 37 -35.01 13.18 -16.13
N LEU A 38 -34.56 12.22 -16.95
CA LEU A 38 -35.21 11.95 -18.24
C LEU A 38 -36.68 11.55 -18.07
N GLN A 39 -36.98 10.81 -17.01
CA GLN A 39 -38.35 10.46 -16.64
C GLN A 39 -39.15 11.69 -16.18
N SER A 40 -38.58 12.55 -15.34
CA SER A 40 -39.24 13.76 -14.85
C SER A 40 -39.61 14.74 -15.98
N TYR A 41 -38.73 14.87 -16.98
CA TYR A 41 -38.92 15.72 -18.15
C TYR A 41 -39.66 15.05 -19.32
N ASN A 42 -40.13 13.81 -19.16
CA ASN A 42 -40.84 13.03 -20.19
C ASN A 42 -40.06 12.91 -21.53
N VAL A 43 -38.73 12.81 -21.46
CA VAL A 43 -37.90 12.57 -22.65
C VAL A 43 -38.04 11.10 -23.05
N PRO A 44 -38.40 10.77 -24.31
CA PRO A 44 -38.47 9.39 -24.75
C PRO A 44 -37.09 8.69 -24.68
N HIS A 45 -37.02 7.58 -23.94
CA HIS A 45 -35.82 6.77 -23.78
C HIS A 45 -36.19 5.29 -23.63
N THR A 46 -35.23 4.40 -23.86
CA THR A 46 -35.36 2.97 -23.55
C THR A 46 -35.38 2.78 -22.04
N LYS A 47 -36.00 1.71 -21.51
CA LYS A 47 -36.12 1.51 -20.05
C LYS A 47 -34.77 1.54 -19.31
N GLU A 48 -33.74 1.02 -19.97
CA GLU A 48 -32.35 1.00 -19.49
C GLU A 48 -31.45 1.50 -20.63
N PRO A 49 -31.29 2.82 -20.80
CA PRO A 49 -30.37 3.36 -21.80
C PRO A 49 -28.94 3.02 -21.38
N SER A 50 -28.12 2.46 -22.27
CA SER A 50 -26.71 2.18 -21.95
C SER A 50 -25.78 2.59 -23.09
N LEU A 51 -24.57 3.03 -22.74
CA LEU A 51 -23.54 3.40 -23.71
C LEU A 51 -23.22 2.23 -24.65
N VAL A 52 -23.09 1.03 -24.09
CA VAL A 52 -22.75 -0.20 -24.83
C VAL A 52 -23.88 -0.62 -25.77
N ALA A 53 -25.15 -0.55 -25.35
CA ALA A 53 -26.25 -0.90 -26.24
C ALA A 53 -26.50 0.14 -27.35
N THR A 54 -26.22 1.42 -27.06
CA THR A 54 -26.51 2.53 -27.98
C THR A 54 -25.43 2.71 -29.04
N LEU A 55 -24.15 2.72 -28.63
CA LEU A 55 -23.01 2.99 -29.52
C LEU A 55 -22.13 1.76 -29.77
N GLY A 56 -22.29 0.69 -28.98
CA GLY A 56 -21.39 -0.46 -29.00
C GLY A 56 -21.58 -1.33 -30.22
N ASP A 57 -20.48 -1.59 -30.93
CA ASP A 57 -20.40 -2.65 -31.92
C ASP A 57 -19.81 -3.90 -31.22
N PRO A 58 -20.58 -5.00 -31.09
CA PRO A 58 -20.10 -6.23 -30.45
C PRO A 58 -18.83 -6.79 -31.09
N VAL A 59 -18.60 -6.58 -32.39
CA VAL A 59 -17.40 -7.06 -33.08
C VAL A 59 -16.17 -6.23 -32.67
N LYS A 60 -16.31 -4.90 -32.57
CA LYS A 60 -15.22 -4.02 -32.11
C LYS A 60 -14.89 -4.25 -30.64
N ILE A 61 -15.90 -4.36 -29.77
CA ILE A 61 -15.69 -4.64 -28.35
C ILE A 61 -14.89 -5.93 -28.17
N ARG A 62 -15.24 -6.99 -28.92
CA ARG A 62 -14.49 -8.25 -28.92
C ARG A 62 -13.05 -8.08 -29.42
N SER A 63 -12.82 -7.27 -30.45
CA SER A 63 -11.45 -6.99 -30.91
C SER A 63 -10.60 -6.32 -29.83
N TRP A 64 -11.20 -5.45 -29.01
CA TRP A 64 -10.51 -4.83 -27.87
C TRP A 64 -10.20 -5.84 -26.77
N GLN A 65 -11.13 -6.77 -26.49
CA GLN A 65 -10.92 -7.84 -25.52
C GLN A 65 -9.79 -8.78 -25.94
N ILE A 66 -9.72 -9.13 -27.22
CA ILE A 66 -8.61 -9.92 -27.79
C ILE A 66 -7.27 -9.16 -27.66
N ALA A 67 -7.29 -7.83 -27.81
CA ALA A 67 -6.11 -6.98 -27.59
C ALA A 67 -5.74 -6.82 -26.10
N GLY A 68 -6.50 -7.40 -25.17
CA GLY A 68 -6.20 -7.40 -23.74
C GLY A 68 -7.03 -6.43 -22.90
N LEU A 69 -8.12 -5.88 -23.44
CA LEU A 69 -9.10 -5.13 -22.65
C LEU A 69 -9.89 -6.09 -21.74
N PRO A 70 -10.02 -5.81 -20.44
CA PRO A 70 -10.89 -6.60 -19.57
C PRO A 70 -12.34 -6.63 -20.04
N ASN A 71 -13.05 -7.69 -19.66
CA ASN A 71 -14.46 -7.89 -20.03
C ASN A 71 -15.43 -7.15 -19.10
N ASP A 72 -14.94 -6.46 -18.08
CA ASP A 72 -15.79 -5.73 -17.14
C ASP A 72 -16.41 -4.47 -17.78
N THR A 73 -17.55 -4.05 -17.23
CA THR A 73 -18.34 -2.93 -17.75
C THR A 73 -17.53 -1.63 -17.81
N LEU A 74 -16.72 -1.33 -16.79
CA LEU A 74 -15.94 -0.10 -16.72
C LEU A 74 -14.88 -0.06 -17.83
N SER A 75 -14.18 -1.17 -18.04
CA SER A 75 -13.16 -1.29 -19.09
C SER A 75 -13.76 -1.18 -20.49
N VAL A 76 -14.91 -1.82 -20.74
CA VAL A 76 -15.64 -1.70 -22.02
C VAL A 76 -16.12 -0.26 -22.24
N GLU A 77 -16.69 0.38 -21.22
CA GLU A 77 -17.06 1.80 -21.27
C GLU A 77 -15.85 2.69 -21.58
N ASN A 78 -14.70 2.44 -20.94
CA ASN A 78 -13.47 3.19 -21.19
C ASN A 78 -13.03 3.06 -22.66
N GLY A 79 -13.05 1.85 -23.21
CA GLY A 79 -12.77 1.61 -24.63
C GLY A 79 -13.73 2.35 -25.56
N MET A 80 -15.01 2.41 -25.19
CA MET A 80 -16.03 3.17 -25.92
C MET A 80 -15.77 4.68 -25.86
N ILE A 81 -15.46 5.22 -24.69
CA ILE A 81 -15.11 6.65 -24.51
C ILE A 81 -13.89 6.98 -25.38
N THR A 82 -12.88 6.12 -25.41
CA THR A 82 -11.69 6.30 -26.26
C THR A 82 -12.04 6.34 -27.74
N GLN A 83 -12.92 5.45 -28.20
CA GLN A 83 -13.30 5.35 -29.62
C GLN A 83 -14.15 6.56 -30.09
N PHE A 84 -15.02 7.09 -29.23
CA PHE A 84 -15.97 8.14 -29.60
C PHE A 84 -15.56 9.55 -29.11
N SER A 85 -14.49 9.68 -28.33
CA SER A 85 -13.95 10.97 -27.91
C SER A 85 -13.31 11.72 -29.09
N GLN A 86 -13.63 13.00 -29.24
CA GLN A 86 -13.00 13.87 -30.24
C GLN A 86 -11.61 14.37 -29.80
N ARG A 87 -11.41 14.51 -28.49
CA ARG A 87 -10.14 14.89 -27.86
C ARG A 87 -9.27 13.67 -27.64
N TRP A 88 -7.95 13.85 -27.62
CA TRP A 88 -7.03 12.77 -27.26
C TRP A 88 -7.28 12.31 -25.83
N THR A 89 -7.02 11.02 -25.59
CA THR A 89 -7.31 10.39 -24.31
C THR A 89 -6.06 10.31 -23.46
N LEU A 90 -6.21 10.66 -22.19
CA LEU A 90 -5.22 10.45 -21.15
C LEU A 90 -5.76 9.40 -20.18
N PHE A 91 -5.10 8.25 -20.12
CA PHE A 91 -5.44 7.15 -19.24
C PHE A 91 -4.70 7.29 -17.92
N ILE A 92 -5.46 7.35 -16.83
CA ILE A 92 -4.97 7.19 -15.47
C ILE A 92 -4.84 5.69 -15.23
N ASP A 93 -3.63 5.16 -15.42
CA ASP A 93 -3.34 3.72 -15.52
C ASP A 93 -2.16 3.31 -14.61
N PRO A 94 -2.33 3.33 -13.28
CA PRO A 94 -1.26 3.02 -12.34
C PRO A 94 -0.74 1.58 -12.45
N GLN A 95 -1.49 0.66 -13.08
CA GLN A 95 -1.09 -0.75 -13.27
C GLN A 95 -0.57 -1.06 -14.69
N GLY A 96 -0.57 -0.09 -15.61
CA GLY A 96 -0.08 -0.26 -16.98
C GLY A 96 -0.96 -1.16 -17.86
N GLN A 97 -2.24 -1.33 -17.54
CA GLN A 97 -3.17 -2.18 -18.29
C GLN A 97 -3.62 -1.52 -19.60
N ALA A 98 -4.00 -0.23 -19.56
CA ALA A 98 -4.33 0.53 -20.77
C ALA A 98 -3.10 0.63 -21.67
N ASN A 99 -1.91 0.82 -21.09
CA ASN A 99 -0.66 0.82 -21.83
C ASN A 99 -0.43 -0.48 -22.63
N LYS A 100 -0.60 -1.64 -21.98
CA LYS A 100 -0.50 -2.97 -22.62
C LYS A 100 -1.58 -3.15 -23.69
N TRP A 101 -2.81 -2.76 -23.40
CA TRP A 101 -3.94 -2.85 -24.34
C TRP A 101 -3.69 -2.03 -25.61
N ILE A 102 -3.28 -0.77 -25.50
CA ILE A 102 -3.01 0.12 -26.65
C ILE A 102 -1.86 -0.41 -27.51
N LYS A 103 -0.79 -0.92 -26.86
CA LYS A 103 0.34 -1.54 -27.56
C LYS A 103 -0.07 -2.75 -28.40
N ASN A 104 -0.99 -3.57 -27.89
CA ASN A 104 -1.50 -4.71 -28.62
C ASN A 104 -2.49 -4.30 -29.72
N LEU A 105 -3.34 -3.31 -29.44
CA LEU A 105 -4.37 -2.82 -30.36
C LEU A 105 -3.76 -2.19 -31.62
N GLU A 106 -2.74 -1.34 -31.45
CA GLU A 106 -2.11 -0.57 -32.53
C GLU A 106 -0.81 -1.22 -33.05
N LYS A 107 -0.56 -2.49 -32.68
CA LYS A 107 0.66 -3.23 -33.05
C LYS A 107 0.85 -3.33 -34.57
N ASP A 108 -0.22 -3.68 -35.28
CA ASP A 108 -0.20 -3.86 -36.75
C ASP A 108 -0.16 -2.52 -37.49
N ASN A 109 -0.55 -1.42 -36.82
CA ASN A 109 -0.54 -0.06 -37.36
C ASN A 109 0.80 0.66 -37.17
N GLY A 110 1.80 0.01 -36.55
CA GLY A 110 3.14 0.55 -36.38
C GLY A 110 3.25 1.64 -35.32
N LEU A 111 2.68 1.40 -34.13
CA LEU A 111 2.72 2.28 -32.96
C LEU A 111 4.15 2.72 -32.60
N ASP A 112 4.39 4.03 -32.52
CA ASP A 112 5.61 4.62 -31.97
C ASP A 112 5.38 4.99 -30.48
N THR A 113 6.28 4.56 -29.59
CA THR A 113 6.20 4.81 -28.14
C THR A 113 7.32 5.73 -27.68
N SER A 114 7.05 6.70 -26.81
CA SER A 114 8.09 7.56 -26.21
C SER A 114 7.69 8.07 -24.83
N LYS A 115 8.67 8.51 -24.02
CA LYS A 115 8.47 9.21 -22.75
C LYS A 115 8.92 10.66 -22.86
N LEU A 116 8.38 11.54 -22.00
CA LEU A 116 8.84 12.93 -21.90
C LEU A 116 10.32 13.04 -21.50
N SER A 117 10.86 12.01 -20.84
CA SER A 117 12.28 11.92 -20.46
C SER A 117 13.22 11.60 -21.62
N ASP A 118 12.69 11.22 -22.79
CA ASP A 118 13.50 10.80 -23.93
C ASP A 118 13.99 12.01 -24.72
N ARG A 119 15.30 12.06 -25.00
CA ARG A 119 15.92 13.21 -25.68
C ARG A 119 15.39 13.42 -27.10
N ASP A 120 14.92 12.36 -27.75
CA ASP A 120 14.47 12.35 -29.14
C ASP A 120 12.93 12.35 -29.27
N PHE A 121 12.17 12.55 -28.18
CA PHE A 121 10.72 12.37 -28.20
C PHE A 121 10.02 13.27 -29.24
N LEU A 122 10.40 14.55 -29.34
CA LEU A 122 9.80 15.49 -30.30
C LEU A 122 10.04 15.02 -31.74
N ARG A 123 11.24 14.50 -32.04
CA ARG A 123 11.56 13.98 -33.38
C ARG A 123 10.76 12.74 -33.72
N SER A 124 10.58 11.83 -32.75
CA SER A 124 9.71 10.66 -32.93
C SER A 124 8.26 11.07 -33.18
N LEU A 125 7.76 12.07 -32.43
CA LEU A 125 6.42 12.61 -32.61
C LEU A 125 6.24 13.28 -33.98
N GLU A 126 7.20 14.08 -34.44
CA GLU A 126 7.18 14.68 -35.78
C GLU A 126 7.07 13.62 -36.88
N ASN A 127 7.82 12.52 -36.75
CA ASN A 127 7.75 11.42 -37.71
C ASN A 127 6.40 10.71 -37.66
N ALA A 128 5.87 10.45 -36.47
CA ALA A 128 4.56 9.81 -36.31
C ALA A 128 3.45 10.65 -36.96
N ILE A 129 3.45 11.97 -36.76
CA ILE A 129 2.48 12.90 -37.37
C ILE A 129 2.61 12.91 -38.91
N ARG A 130 3.83 12.95 -39.44
CA ARG A 130 4.07 12.98 -40.90
C ARG A 130 3.61 11.72 -41.61
N PHE A 131 3.79 10.55 -40.97
CA PHE A 131 3.49 9.25 -41.57
C PHE A 131 2.14 8.67 -41.11
N GLY A 132 1.37 9.39 -40.28
CA GLY A 132 0.08 8.92 -39.79
C GLY A 132 0.17 7.72 -38.84
N LYS A 133 1.30 7.54 -38.16
CA LYS A 133 1.46 6.44 -37.20
C LYS A 133 0.81 6.76 -35.86
N PRO A 134 0.17 5.79 -35.20
CA PRO A 134 -0.25 5.95 -33.81
C PRO A 134 0.95 6.26 -32.91
N PHE A 135 0.77 7.14 -31.92
CA PHE A 135 1.80 7.55 -30.98
C PHE A 135 1.31 7.40 -29.53
N LEU A 136 2.08 6.69 -28.70
CA LEU A 136 1.81 6.51 -27.27
C LEU A 136 2.87 7.23 -26.43
N LEU A 137 2.41 8.20 -25.63
CA LEU A 137 3.21 8.91 -24.64
C LEU A 137 3.05 8.26 -23.27
N GLU A 138 4.13 7.73 -22.71
CA GLU A 138 4.12 6.97 -21.47
C GLU A 138 4.57 7.78 -20.25
N ASN A 139 4.06 7.38 -19.08
CA ASN A 139 4.46 7.88 -17.75
C ASN A 139 4.40 9.41 -17.61
N VAL A 140 3.34 10.02 -18.13
CA VAL A 140 3.15 11.48 -18.02
C VAL A 140 2.88 11.87 -16.56
N GLY A 141 3.51 12.95 -16.11
CA GLY A 141 3.28 13.53 -14.79
C GLY A 141 2.00 14.38 -14.72
N GLU A 142 1.94 15.32 -13.79
CA GLU A 142 0.85 16.30 -13.70
C GLU A 142 1.01 17.45 -14.70
N GLU A 143 2.24 17.69 -15.15
CA GLU A 143 2.60 18.71 -16.13
C GLU A 143 2.96 18.06 -17.49
N LEU A 144 2.50 18.69 -18.58
CA LEU A 144 2.86 18.35 -19.94
C LEU A 144 3.73 19.45 -20.55
N ASP A 145 4.63 19.05 -21.46
CA ASP A 145 5.44 20.00 -22.22
C ASP A 145 4.53 20.91 -23.08
N PRO A 146 4.61 22.25 -22.93
CA PRO A 146 3.85 23.19 -23.77
C PRO A 146 4.05 23.01 -25.27
N ALA A 147 5.18 22.44 -25.71
CA ALA A 147 5.43 22.13 -27.11
C ALA A 147 4.39 21.16 -27.71
N LEU A 148 3.70 20.37 -26.88
CA LEU A 148 2.65 19.44 -27.32
C LEU A 148 1.32 20.15 -27.61
N GLU A 149 1.11 21.37 -27.12
CA GLU A 149 -0.18 22.07 -27.18
C GLU A 149 -0.80 22.15 -28.59
N PRO A 150 -0.05 22.44 -29.67
CA PRO A 150 -0.60 22.44 -31.02
C PRO A 150 -1.16 21.07 -31.45
N VAL A 151 -0.54 19.98 -30.99
CA VAL A 151 -0.97 18.59 -31.27
C VAL A 151 -2.18 18.23 -30.42
N LEU A 152 -2.17 18.59 -29.13
CA LEU A 152 -3.27 18.29 -28.21
C LEU A 152 -4.57 18.95 -28.66
N LEU A 153 -4.49 20.21 -29.11
CA LEU A 153 -5.62 20.99 -29.61
C LEU A 153 -5.94 20.75 -31.09
N LYS A 154 -5.17 19.91 -31.79
CA LYS A 154 -5.30 19.68 -33.24
C LYS A 154 -5.30 20.99 -34.05
N GLN A 155 -4.37 21.90 -33.75
CA GLN A 155 -4.23 23.21 -34.41
C GLN A 155 -3.65 23.09 -35.83
N THR A 156 -4.40 22.45 -36.72
CA THR A 156 -4.05 22.28 -38.13
C THR A 156 -4.52 23.46 -38.98
N TYR A 157 -3.71 23.88 -39.94
CA TYR A 157 -4.08 24.89 -40.94
C TYR A 157 -3.65 24.45 -42.34
N LYS A 158 -4.29 25.00 -43.39
CA LYS A 158 -3.93 24.67 -44.77
C LYS A 158 -2.81 25.59 -45.26
N GLN A 159 -1.72 24.99 -45.75
CA GLN A 159 -0.62 25.70 -46.38
C GLN A 159 -0.30 25.02 -47.72
N GLN A 160 -0.33 25.79 -48.82
CA GLN A 160 -0.07 25.28 -50.18
C GLN A 160 -0.92 24.05 -50.56
N GLY A 161 -2.18 24.00 -50.10
CA GLY A 161 -3.11 22.90 -50.40
C GLY A 161 -2.97 21.66 -49.52
N SER A 162 -1.93 21.56 -48.68
CA SER A 162 -1.76 20.48 -47.70
C SER A 162 -2.15 20.94 -46.30
N THR A 163 -2.75 20.05 -45.50
CA THR A 163 -2.99 20.29 -44.08
C THR A 163 -1.67 20.16 -43.33
N VAL A 164 -1.29 21.20 -42.59
CA VAL A 164 -0.04 21.25 -41.82
C VAL A 164 -0.32 21.62 -40.37
N LEU A 165 0.59 21.25 -39.48
CA LEU A 165 0.59 21.58 -38.06
C LEU A 165 1.95 22.19 -37.71
N LYS A 166 1.97 23.21 -36.85
CA LYS A 166 3.21 23.82 -36.38
C LYS A 166 3.57 23.22 -35.02
N LEU A 167 4.73 22.57 -34.91
CA LEU A 167 5.26 22.00 -33.68
C LEU A 167 6.55 22.74 -33.30
N GLY A 168 6.52 23.55 -32.24
CA GLY A 168 7.62 24.48 -31.94
C GLY A 168 7.85 25.44 -33.11
N ASP A 169 9.04 25.40 -33.73
CA ASP A 169 9.38 26.20 -34.91
C ASP A 169 9.23 25.45 -36.24
N THR A 170 8.95 24.15 -36.22
CA THR A 170 8.83 23.32 -37.44
C THR A 170 7.38 23.25 -37.92
N VAL A 171 7.19 23.38 -39.23
CA VAL A 171 5.89 23.13 -39.87
C VAL A 171 5.91 21.73 -40.47
N ILE A 172 5.02 20.87 -39.99
CA ILE A 172 4.95 19.46 -40.37
C ILE A 172 3.64 19.17 -41.13
N PRO A 173 3.68 18.42 -42.25
CA PRO A 173 2.48 17.86 -42.85
C PRO A 173 1.70 17.02 -41.84
N TYR A 174 0.40 17.24 -41.74
CA TYR A 174 -0.48 16.50 -40.85
C TYR A 174 -1.18 15.39 -41.63
N HIS A 175 -1.10 14.16 -41.12
CA HIS A 175 -1.78 13.00 -41.68
C HIS A 175 -3.06 12.70 -40.86
N ASP A 176 -4.20 12.52 -41.53
CA ASP A 176 -5.50 12.37 -40.86
C ASP A 176 -5.62 11.07 -40.04
N ASP A 177 -4.88 10.01 -40.41
CA ASP A 177 -4.84 8.75 -39.67
C ASP A 177 -4.03 8.80 -38.36
N PHE A 178 -3.31 9.90 -38.08
CA PHE A 178 -2.54 10.03 -36.85
C PHE A 178 -3.42 9.95 -35.61
N LYS A 179 -3.00 9.15 -34.62
CA LYS A 179 -3.66 9.04 -33.31
C LYS A 179 -2.67 9.22 -32.18
N MET A 180 -3.08 9.93 -31.12
CA MET A 180 -2.27 10.11 -29.91
C MET A 180 -2.97 9.51 -28.69
N TYR A 181 -2.20 8.74 -27.93
CA TYR A 181 -2.59 8.15 -26.65
C TYR A 181 -1.62 8.61 -25.56
N ILE A 182 -2.13 8.89 -24.36
CA ILE A 182 -1.33 9.35 -23.22
C ILE A 182 -1.62 8.47 -22.02
N THR A 183 -0.60 8.00 -21.31
CA THR A 183 -0.75 7.18 -20.09
C THR A 183 0.02 7.80 -18.93
N THR A 184 -0.53 7.71 -17.72
CA THR A 184 0.15 8.06 -16.47
C THR A 184 0.12 6.89 -15.49
N ASN A 185 1.22 6.72 -14.75
CA ASN A 185 1.31 5.72 -13.68
C ASN A 185 0.89 6.30 -12.32
N LEU A 186 0.54 7.60 -12.26
CA LEU A 186 0.05 8.22 -11.04
C LEU A 186 -1.38 7.72 -10.77
N PRO A 187 -1.68 7.19 -9.58
CA PRO A 187 -3.00 6.64 -9.28
C PRO A 187 -4.09 7.71 -9.14
N ASN A 188 -3.72 8.91 -8.68
CA ASN A 188 -4.66 10.02 -8.50
C ASN A 188 -3.96 11.37 -8.81
N PRO A 189 -3.67 11.65 -10.10
CA PRO A 189 -2.98 12.88 -10.50
C PRO A 189 -3.90 14.10 -10.38
N HIS A 190 -3.33 15.24 -9.99
CA HIS A 190 -4.02 16.52 -9.97
C HIS A 190 -3.76 17.31 -11.25
N TYR A 191 -4.68 17.20 -12.20
CA TYR A 191 -4.61 17.96 -13.45
C TYR A 191 -5.25 19.33 -13.35
N THR A 192 -4.65 20.31 -14.01
CA THR A 192 -5.24 21.66 -14.09
C THR A 192 -6.53 21.65 -14.92
N PRO A 193 -7.47 22.58 -14.65
CA PRO A 193 -8.67 22.72 -15.49
C PRO A 193 -8.33 22.95 -16.96
N GLU A 194 -7.25 23.68 -17.23
CA GLU A 194 -6.75 23.91 -18.58
C GLU A 194 -6.43 22.59 -19.29
N LEU A 195 -5.70 21.68 -18.65
CA LEU A 195 -5.40 20.38 -19.24
C LEU A 195 -6.65 19.52 -19.43
N SER A 196 -7.57 19.55 -18.46
CA SER A 196 -8.83 18.79 -18.48
C SER A 196 -9.79 19.26 -19.59
N THR A 197 -9.65 20.49 -20.08
CA THR A 197 -10.40 20.95 -21.26
C THR A 197 -9.78 20.45 -22.56
N LYS A 198 -8.45 20.34 -22.63
CA LYS A 198 -7.70 19.91 -23.82
C LYS A 198 -7.79 18.41 -24.06
N LEU A 199 -7.81 17.59 -23.00
CA LEU A 199 -7.80 16.13 -23.08
C LEU A 199 -9.06 15.51 -22.49
N THR A 200 -9.41 14.32 -22.97
CA THR A 200 -10.40 13.46 -22.32
C THR A 200 -9.69 12.58 -21.31
N LEU A 201 -9.90 12.85 -20.02
CA LEU A 201 -9.37 12.03 -18.93
C LEU A 201 -10.21 10.75 -18.80
N ILE A 202 -9.53 9.61 -18.73
CA ILE A 202 -10.16 8.30 -18.53
C ILE A 202 -9.52 7.67 -17.31
N ASN A 203 -10.34 7.37 -16.31
CA ASN A 203 -9.90 6.58 -15.18
C ASN A 203 -9.85 5.10 -15.57
N PHE A 204 -8.64 4.58 -15.64
CA PHE A 204 -8.34 3.18 -15.96
C PHE A 204 -7.74 2.44 -14.76
N THR A 205 -7.94 2.95 -13.53
CA THR A 205 -7.56 2.22 -12.32
C THR A 205 -8.30 0.89 -12.26
N LEU A 206 -7.56 -0.18 -11.96
CA LEU A 206 -8.09 -1.54 -11.91
C LEU A 206 -9.24 -1.66 -10.90
N SER A 207 -10.40 -2.11 -11.37
CA SER A 207 -11.58 -2.32 -10.54
C SER A 207 -11.55 -3.70 -9.85
N PRO A 208 -12.19 -3.84 -8.68
CA PRO A 208 -12.51 -5.12 -8.05
C PRO A 208 -12.98 -6.21 -9.02
N SER A 209 -14.05 -5.93 -9.77
CA SER A 209 -14.64 -6.88 -10.71
C SER A 209 -13.74 -7.16 -11.91
N GLY A 210 -13.04 -6.15 -12.44
CA GLY A 210 -12.11 -6.34 -13.56
C GLY A 210 -10.94 -7.26 -13.21
N LEU A 211 -10.40 -7.14 -11.99
CA LEU A 211 -9.35 -8.04 -11.50
C LEU A 211 -9.91 -9.44 -11.18
N GLU A 212 -11.12 -9.54 -10.63
CA GLU A 212 -11.78 -10.83 -10.38
C GLU A 212 -11.88 -11.65 -11.67
N ASP A 213 -12.40 -11.06 -12.75
CA ASP A 213 -12.52 -11.73 -14.05
C ASP A 213 -11.17 -12.15 -14.62
N GLN A 214 -10.15 -11.28 -14.49
CA GLN A 214 -8.80 -11.58 -14.93
C GLN A 214 -8.19 -12.75 -14.15
N LEU A 215 -8.34 -12.77 -12.83
CA LEU A 215 -7.84 -13.84 -11.97
C LEU A 215 -8.59 -15.15 -12.21
N LEU A 216 -9.90 -15.09 -12.44
CA LEU A 216 -10.72 -16.24 -12.79
C LEU A 216 -10.20 -16.91 -14.07
N GLY A 217 -9.94 -16.12 -15.11
CA GLY A 217 -9.35 -16.62 -16.35
C GLY A 217 -8.02 -17.34 -16.12
N GLN A 218 -7.15 -16.79 -15.26
CA GLN A 218 -5.86 -17.41 -14.94
C GLN A 218 -5.98 -18.70 -14.12
N VAL A 219 -6.88 -18.76 -13.14
CA VAL A 219 -7.10 -20.00 -12.35
C VAL A 219 -7.58 -21.12 -13.25
N VAL A 220 -8.53 -20.81 -14.13
CA VAL A 220 -9.10 -21.79 -15.06
C VAL A 220 -8.03 -22.25 -16.05
N ALA A 221 -7.21 -21.33 -16.58
CA ALA A 221 -6.13 -21.68 -17.48
C ALA A 221 -5.13 -22.67 -16.85
N GLU A 222 -4.83 -22.53 -15.56
CA GLU A 222 -3.91 -23.42 -14.84
C GLU A 222 -4.54 -24.74 -14.36
N GLU A 223 -5.79 -24.72 -13.87
CA GLU A 223 -6.45 -25.92 -13.33
C GLU A 223 -7.17 -26.75 -14.41
N ARG A 224 -7.74 -26.09 -15.42
CA ARG A 224 -8.53 -26.67 -16.51
C ARG A 224 -8.20 -26.01 -17.85
N PRO A 225 -6.96 -26.20 -18.37
CA PRO A 225 -6.54 -25.62 -19.64
C PRO A 225 -7.44 -26.04 -20.81
N ASP A 226 -8.02 -27.23 -20.74
CA ASP A 226 -8.99 -27.75 -21.72
C ASP A 226 -10.22 -26.86 -21.87
N LEU A 227 -10.76 -26.34 -20.75
CA LEU A 227 -11.93 -25.47 -20.76
C LEU A 227 -11.59 -24.07 -21.28
N GLU A 228 -10.42 -23.55 -20.93
CA GLU A 228 -10.01 -22.21 -21.37
C GLU A 228 -9.64 -22.20 -22.86
N GLU A 229 -8.98 -23.24 -23.37
CA GLU A 229 -8.74 -23.41 -24.82
C GLU A 229 -10.06 -23.56 -25.58
N ALA A 230 -11.00 -24.38 -25.09
CA ALA A 230 -12.32 -24.52 -25.70
C ALA A 230 -13.08 -23.20 -25.70
N LYS A 231 -13.03 -22.42 -24.61
CA LYS A 231 -13.63 -21.09 -24.53
C LYS A 231 -13.02 -20.14 -25.56
N ASN A 232 -11.70 -20.05 -25.63
CA ASN A 232 -11.00 -19.18 -26.58
C ASN A 232 -11.32 -19.54 -28.03
N GLN A 233 -11.37 -20.84 -28.35
CA GLN A 233 -11.77 -21.31 -29.69
C GLN A 233 -13.23 -20.96 -30.01
N LEU A 234 -14.15 -21.14 -29.05
CA LEU A 234 -15.55 -20.76 -29.21
C LEU A 234 -15.70 -19.25 -29.40
N ILE A 235 -14.96 -18.43 -28.67
CA ILE A 235 -14.98 -16.96 -28.82
C ILE A 235 -14.56 -16.56 -30.23
N VAL A 236 -13.43 -17.08 -30.73
CA VAL A 236 -12.92 -16.78 -32.08
C VAL A 236 -13.89 -17.28 -33.15
N SER A 237 -14.42 -18.50 -32.99
CA SER A 237 -15.39 -19.09 -33.92
C SER A 237 -16.70 -18.29 -33.97
N ASN A 238 -17.23 -17.90 -32.80
CA ASN A 238 -18.46 -17.11 -32.68
C ASN A 238 -18.27 -15.71 -33.29
N ALA A 239 -17.10 -15.08 -33.09
CA ALA A 239 -16.77 -13.80 -33.72
C ALA A 239 -16.77 -13.91 -35.26
N LYS A 240 -16.08 -14.93 -35.80
CA LYS A 240 -16.05 -15.17 -37.24
C LYS A 240 -17.44 -15.46 -37.81
N MET A 241 -18.24 -16.27 -37.14
CA MET A 241 -19.62 -16.57 -37.56
C MET A 241 -20.52 -15.33 -37.56
N ARG A 242 -20.41 -14.44 -36.57
CA ARG A 242 -21.16 -13.18 -36.52
C ARG A 242 -20.71 -12.20 -37.60
N GLN A 243 -19.41 -12.14 -37.88
CA GLN A 243 -18.89 -11.34 -38.99
C GLN A 243 -19.39 -11.87 -40.34
N GLU A 244 -19.32 -13.19 -40.58
CA GLU A 244 -19.84 -13.82 -41.80
C GLU A 244 -21.34 -13.57 -41.97
N LEU A 245 -22.14 -13.60 -40.90
CA LEU A 245 -23.57 -13.24 -40.95
C LEU A 245 -23.77 -11.78 -41.41
N LYS A 246 -23.00 -10.85 -40.86
CA LYS A 246 -23.08 -9.42 -41.22
C LYS A 246 -22.64 -9.19 -42.66
N GLU A 247 -21.55 -9.83 -43.10
CA GLU A 247 -21.09 -9.77 -44.49
C GLU A 247 -22.13 -10.34 -45.46
N ILE A 248 -22.83 -11.42 -45.10
CA ILE A 248 -23.93 -11.96 -45.90
C ILE A 248 -25.09 -10.96 -45.94
N GLU A 249 -25.47 -10.33 -44.82
CA GLU A 249 -26.51 -9.29 -44.78
C GLU A 249 -26.15 -8.07 -45.64
N ASP A 250 -24.93 -7.55 -45.49
CA ASP A 250 -24.42 -6.42 -46.27
C ASP A 250 -24.34 -6.77 -47.76
N GLN A 251 -23.97 -8.00 -48.10
CA GLN A 251 -23.95 -8.48 -49.48
C GLN A 251 -25.36 -8.60 -50.06
N ILE A 252 -26.34 -9.07 -49.27
CA ILE A 252 -27.76 -9.10 -49.65
C ILE A 252 -28.26 -7.68 -49.92
N LEU A 253 -27.99 -6.74 -49.01
CA LEU A 253 -28.38 -5.33 -49.11
C LEU A 253 -27.73 -4.65 -50.31
N TYR A 254 -26.43 -4.84 -50.50
CA TYR A 254 -25.70 -4.30 -51.65
C TYR A 254 -26.31 -4.80 -52.96
N ARG A 255 -26.54 -6.11 -53.08
CA ARG A 255 -27.10 -6.72 -54.29
C ARG A 255 -28.52 -6.22 -54.60
N LEU A 256 -29.38 -6.13 -53.58
CA LEU A 256 -30.72 -5.53 -53.68
C LEU A 256 -30.67 -4.05 -54.08
N SER A 257 -29.68 -3.30 -53.60
CA SER A 257 -29.52 -1.88 -53.94
C SER A 257 -28.91 -1.66 -55.33
N SER A 258 -28.09 -2.61 -55.81
CA SER A 258 -27.39 -2.53 -57.09
C SER A 258 -28.19 -3.06 -58.28
N SER A 259 -29.32 -3.74 -58.04
CA SER A 259 -30.18 -4.22 -59.11
C SER A 259 -31.00 -3.06 -59.69
N GLU A 260 -30.67 -2.61 -60.90
CA GLU A 260 -31.47 -1.66 -61.67
C GLU A 260 -32.61 -2.40 -62.39
N GLY A 261 -33.84 -2.33 -61.85
CA GLY A 261 -35.02 -2.96 -62.44
C GLY A 261 -35.94 -3.60 -61.38
N ASN A 262 -36.94 -4.36 -61.82
CA ASN A 262 -37.82 -5.10 -60.90
C ASN A 262 -37.05 -6.34 -60.37
N PRO A 263 -36.77 -6.45 -59.06
CA PRO A 263 -35.96 -7.54 -58.50
C PRO A 263 -36.57 -8.95 -58.68
N VAL A 264 -37.80 -9.03 -59.18
CA VAL A 264 -38.48 -10.29 -59.54
C VAL A 264 -37.97 -10.87 -60.86
N ASP A 265 -37.39 -10.04 -61.74
CA ASP A 265 -36.95 -10.46 -63.08
C ASP A 265 -35.48 -10.93 -63.11
N ASP A 266 -34.73 -10.73 -62.03
CA ASP A 266 -33.33 -11.15 -61.89
C ASP A 266 -33.22 -12.56 -61.27
N LEU A 267 -33.28 -13.57 -62.12
CA LEU A 267 -33.14 -14.99 -61.76
C LEU A 267 -31.80 -15.32 -61.07
N GLU A 268 -30.75 -14.55 -61.34
CA GLU A 268 -29.43 -14.75 -60.74
C GLU A 268 -29.42 -14.22 -59.30
N LEU A 269 -30.02 -13.03 -59.09
CA LEU A 269 -30.25 -12.46 -57.76
C LEU A 269 -31.08 -13.39 -56.87
N ILE A 270 -32.17 -13.98 -57.38
CA ILE A 270 -33.03 -14.90 -56.61
C ILE A 270 -32.26 -16.14 -56.13
N LYS A 271 -31.46 -16.75 -57.01
CA LYS A 271 -30.66 -17.94 -56.64
C LYS A 271 -29.59 -17.61 -55.59
N VAL A 272 -28.93 -16.46 -55.72
CA VAL A 272 -27.92 -16.02 -54.74
C VAL A 272 -28.57 -15.66 -53.41
N LEU A 273 -29.74 -14.99 -53.41
CA LEU A 273 -30.50 -14.70 -52.18
C LEU A 273 -30.93 -15.99 -51.47
N GLU A 274 -31.39 -17.00 -52.19
CA GLU A 274 -31.78 -18.30 -51.61
C GLU A 274 -30.58 -19.04 -51.01
N ALA A 275 -29.44 -19.05 -51.72
CA ALA A 275 -28.19 -19.63 -51.21
C ALA A 275 -27.64 -18.89 -49.97
N SER A 276 -27.66 -17.55 -49.99
CA SER A 276 -27.25 -16.71 -48.85
C SER A 276 -28.18 -16.88 -47.65
N LYS A 277 -29.49 -17.03 -47.86
CA LYS A 277 -30.48 -17.28 -46.80
C LYS A 277 -30.28 -18.66 -46.16
N LEU A 278 -30.03 -19.71 -46.95
CA LEU A 278 -29.72 -21.04 -46.43
C LEU A 278 -28.44 -21.01 -45.59
N LYS A 279 -27.37 -20.39 -46.11
CA LYS A 279 -26.10 -20.26 -45.39
C LYS A 279 -26.24 -19.45 -44.10
N ALA A 280 -26.99 -18.34 -44.12
CA ALA A 280 -27.28 -17.55 -42.92
C ALA A 280 -28.05 -18.37 -41.88
N GLY A 281 -29.04 -19.17 -42.29
CA GLY A 281 -29.78 -20.07 -41.40
C GLY A 281 -28.88 -21.13 -40.74
N GLU A 282 -27.96 -21.74 -41.49
CA GLU A 282 -26.98 -22.69 -40.96
C GLU A 282 -26.03 -22.03 -39.94
N ILE A 283 -25.50 -20.84 -40.25
CA ILE A 283 -24.61 -20.11 -39.34
C ILE A 283 -25.38 -19.72 -38.08
N GLN A 284 -26.62 -19.25 -38.20
CA GLN A 284 -27.44 -18.87 -37.06
C GLN A 284 -27.74 -20.05 -36.12
N ALA A 285 -27.95 -21.26 -36.67
CA ALA A 285 -28.09 -22.48 -35.87
C ALA A 285 -26.78 -22.83 -35.14
N LYS A 286 -25.62 -22.72 -35.82
CA LYS A 286 -24.30 -22.93 -35.19
C LYS A 286 -23.98 -21.92 -34.10
N VAL A 287 -24.34 -20.64 -34.30
CA VAL A 287 -24.19 -19.59 -33.30
C VAL A 287 -25.00 -19.92 -32.05
N LYS A 288 -26.26 -20.37 -32.18
CA LYS A 288 -27.07 -20.80 -31.02
C LYS A 288 -26.44 -21.95 -30.24
N ILE A 289 -25.89 -22.95 -30.94
CA ILE A 289 -25.21 -24.08 -30.28
C ILE A 289 -23.96 -23.59 -29.56
N ALA A 290 -23.14 -22.76 -30.22
CA ALA A 290 -21.93 -22.19 -29.63
C ALA A 290 -22.25 -21.34 -28.38
N GLU A 291 -23.33 -20.54 -28.41
CA GLU A 291 -23.79 -19.75 -27.26
C GLU A 291 -24.26 -20.63 -26.09
N GLN A 292 -24.87 -21.79 -26.36
CA GLN A 292 -25.23 -22.72 -25.30
C GLN A 292 -24.00 -23.41 -24.70
N THR A 293 -23.06 -23.85 -25.54
CA THR A 293 -21.79 -24.45 -25.08
C THR A 293 -20.97 -23.44 -24.28
N GLU A 294 -20.95 -22.17 -24.69
CA GLU A 294 -20.31 -21.08 -23.95
C GLU A 294 -20.89 -20.92 -22.54
N LYS A 295 -22.23 -20.96 -22.41
CA LYS A 295 -22.90 -20.94 -21.09
C LYS A 295 -22.53 -22.12 -20.23
N ASP A 296 -22.47 -23.33 -20.79
CA ASP A 296 -22.14 -24.55 -20.03
C ASP A 296 -20.68 -24.50 -19.53
N ILE A 297 -19.77 -23.97 -20.36
CA ILE A 297 -18.39 -23.70 -19.97
C ILE A 297 -18.35 -22.64 -18.87
N ASP A 298 -19.10 -21.55 -18.99
CA ASP A 298 -19.14 -20.50 -17.99
C ASP A 298 -19.71 -20.97 -16.65
N ILE A 299 -20.69 -21.88 -16.63
CA ILE A 299 -21.17 -22.49 -15.38
C ILE A 299 -20.04 -23.21 -14.64
N THR A 300 -19.21 -23.97 -15.37
CA THR A 300 -18.03 -24.63 -14.79
C THR A 300 -16.96 -23.60 -14.39
N ARG A 301 -16.83 -22.54 -15.20
CA ARG A 301 -16.19 -21.24 -14.95
C ARG A 301 -16.35 -20.79 -13.51
N LEU A 302 -17.62 -20.56 -13.19
CA LEU A 302 -18.09 -19.90 -11.99
C LEU A 302 -17.77 -20.68 -10.71
N GLU A 303 -17.50 -21.99 -10.78
CA GLU A 303 -17.11 -22.77 -9.61
C GLU A 303 -15.76 -22.32 -9.01
N TYR A 304 -14.89 -21.69 -9.80
CA TYR A 304 -13.59 -21.17 -9.37
C TYR A 304 -13.62 -19.70 -8.89
N VAL A 305 -14.75 -19.00 -9.03
CA VAL A 305 -14.94 -17.61 -8.56
C VAL A 305 -14.49 -17.38 -7.11
N PRO A 306 -14.72 -18.30 -6.14
CA PRO A 306 -14.25 -18.09 -4.78
C PRO A 306 -12.73 -17.91 -4.64
N VAL A 307 -11.93 -18.47 -5.57
CA VAL A 307 -10.47 -18.26 -5.61
C VAL A 307 -10.16 -16.85 -6.14
N ALA A 308 -10.85 -16.42 -7.20
CA ALA A 308 -10.68 -15.11 -7.80
C ALA A 308 -11.05 -13.99 -6.82
N VAL A 309 -12.22 -14.07 -6.17
CA VAL A 309 -12.68 -13.12 -5.15
C VAL A 309 -11.68 -13.04 -3.99
N ARG A 310 -11.25 -14.20 -3.47
CA ARG A 310 -10.25 -14.25 -2.38
C ARG A 310 -8.95 -13.55 -2.78
N THR A 311 -8.46 -13.84 -3.98
CA THR A 311 -7.20 -13.32 -4.49
C THR A 311 -7.27 -11.82 -4.78
N GLN A 312 -8.40 -11.36 -5.31
CA GLN A 312 -8.66 -9.95 -5.55
C GLN A 312 -8.65 -9.15 -4.24
N ILE A 313 -9.29 -9.64 -3.17
CA ILE A 313 -9.23 -9.00 -1.84
C ILE A 313 -7.79 -8.87 -1.35
N LEU A 314 -7.01 -9.94 -1.51
CA LEU A 314 -5.60 -9.96 -1.11
C LEU A 314 -4.77 -8.94 -1.91
N PHE A 315 -5.01 -8.78 -3.21
CA PHE A 315 -4.35 -7.78 -4.03
C PHE A 315 -4.61 -6.36 -3.51
N PHE A 316 -5.87 -6.02 -3.25
CA PHE A 316 -6.22 -4.68 -2.76
C PHE A 316 -5.66 -4.41 -1.36
N CYS A 317 -5.62 -5.42 -0.49
CA CYS A 317 -4.93 -5.29 0.80
C CYS A 317 -3.45 -4.94 0.64
N VAL A 318 -2.80 -5.42 -0.43
CA VAL A 318 -1.38 -5.15 -0.73
C VAL A 318 -1.21 -3.80 -1.44
N SER A 319 -2.09 -3.45 -2.38
CA SER A 319 -2.03 -2.15 -3.06
C SER A 319 -2.23 -0.99 -2.10
N ASP A 320 -3.12 -1.16 -1.11
CA ASP A 320 -3.44 -0.11 -0.14
C ASP A 320 -2.23 0.22 0.76
N LEU A 321 -1.26 -0.69 0.93
CA LEU A 321 -0.09 -0.50 1.78
C LEU A 321 0.76 0.72 1.41
N SER A 322 0.70 1.17 0.15
CA SER A 322 1.39 2.39 -0.28
C SER A 322 0.93 3.65 0.45
N ASN A 323 -0.28 3.63 1.03
CA ASN A 323 -0.80 4.74 1.83
C ASN A 323 -0.15 4.83 3.21
N VAL A 324 0.42 3.74 3.72
CA VAL A 324 1.11 3.69 5.02
C VAL A 324 2.57 4.07 4.88
N ASP A 325 3.27 3.51 3.88
CA ASP A 325 4.64 3.88 3.56
C ASP A 325 4.84 3.90 2.03
N PRO A 326 5.45 4.95 1.47
CA PRO A 326 5.70 5.06 0.03
C PRO A 326 6.55 3.91 -0.56
N MET A 327 7.34 3.21 0.27
CA MET A 327 8.16 2.07 -0.16
C MET A 327 7.33 0.80 -0.38
N TYR A 328 6.09 0.73 0.12
CA TYR A 328 5.21 -0.44 0.04
C TYR A 328 4.42 -0.47 -1.26
N GLN A 329 5.15 -0.47 -2.38
CA GLN A 329 4.59 -0.46 -3.73
C GLN A 329 4.86 -1.79 -4.41
N TYR A 330 3.84 -2.47 -4.94
CA TYR A 330 3.97 -3.78 -5.58
C TYR A 330 3.30 -3.75 -6.96
N SER A 331 3.93 -4.37 -7.97
CA SER A 331 3.29 -4.48 -9.29
C SER A 331 2.22 -5.57 -9.31
N LEU A 332 1.23 -5.41 -10.19
CA LEU A 332 0.26 -6.46 -10.49
C LEU A 332 0.97 -7.71 -11.03
N GLU A 333 1.99 -7.56 -11.86
CA GLU A 333 2.74 -8.69 -12.43
C GLU A 333 3.46 -9.53 -11.36
N TRP A 334 4.09 -8.88 -10.38
CA TRP A 334 4.67 -9.57 -9.23
C TRP A 334 3.62 -10.35 -8.44
N PHE A 335 2.45 -9.75 -8.22
CA PHE A 335 1.34 -10.40 -7.52
C PHE A 335 0.81 -11.62 -8.29
N LEU A 336 0.62 -11.49 -9.61
CA LEU A 336 0.16 -12.59 -10.47
C LEU A 336 1.19 -13.74 -10.51
N ASN A 337 2.49 -13.45 -10.47
CA ASN A 337 3.52 -14.49 -10.37
C ASN A 337 3.44 -15.29 -9.06
N ILE A 338 3.17 -14.62 -7.93
CA ILE A 338 2.92 -15.29 -6.65
C ILE A 338 1.64 -16.12 -6.73
N PHE A 339 0.61 -15.60 -7.40
CA PHE A 339 -0.65 -16.30 -7.58
C PHE A 339 -0.50 -17.61 -8.34
N LEU A 340 0.11 -17.57 -9.53
CA LEU A 340 0.36 -18.75 -10.37
C LEU A 340 1.26 -19.77 -9.64
N THR A 341 2.33 -19.30 -9.01
CA THR A 341 3.21 -20.15 -8.18
C THR A 341 2.45 -20.76 -7.00
N GLY A 342 1.51 -20.01 -6.43
CA GLY A 342 0.62 -20.45 -5.35
C GLY A 342 -0.32 -21.57 -5.77
N ILE A 343 -0.92 -21.47 -6.95
CA ILE A 343 -1.76 -22.51 -7.53
C ILE A 343 -0.92 -23.78 -7.76
N ALA A 344 0.23 -23.65 -8.41
CA ALA A 344 1.10 -24.78 -8.74
C ALA A 344 1.62 -25.55 -7.50
N ASN A 345 2.03 -24.82 -6.45
CA ASN A 345 2.65 -25.40 -5.25
C ASN A 345 1.64 -25.81 -4.15
N SER A 346 0.38 -25.38 -4.25
CA SER A 346 -0.65 -25.76 -3.28
C SER A 346 -1.01 -27.25 -3.37
N GLU A 347 -1.40 -27.83 -2.24
CA GLU A 347 -1.76 -29.25 -2.15
C GLU A 347 -2.96 -29.60 -3.06
N ARG A 348 -2.76 -30.59 -3.95
CA ARG A 348 -3.80 -31.12 -4.84
C ARG A 348 -4.88 -31.84 -4.03
N ALA A 349 -6.12 -31.85 -4.52
CA ALA A 349 -7.23 -32.52 -3.85
C ALA A 349 -8.24 -33.09 -4.86
N ASP A 350 -8.88 -34.21 -4.52
CA ASP A 350 -9.81 -34.92 -5.42
C ASP A 350 -11.15 -34.19 -5.59
N THR A 351 -11.54 -33.37 -4.61
CA THR A 351 -12.77 -32.56 -4.67
C THR A 351 -12.44 -31.10 -4.91
N LEU A 352 -13.16 -30.46 -5.83
CA LEU A 352 -12.98 -29.04 -6.16
C LEU A 352 -13.06 -28.12 -4.93
N LYS A 353 -14.04 -28.34 -4.04
CA LYS A 353 -14.19 -27.53 -2.81
C LYS A 353 -12.94 -27.58 -1.91
N LYS A 354 -12.35 -28.77 -1.73
CA LYS A 354 -11.11 -28.94 -0.96
C LYS A 354 -9.92 -28.33 -1.70
N ARG A 355 -9.86 -28.46 -3.03
CA ARG A 355 -8.82 -27.83 -3.85
C ARG A 355 -8.83 -26.31 -3.73
N ILE A 356 -10.01 -25.69 -3.82
CA ILE A 356 -10.22 -24.24 -3.63
C ILE A 356 -9.74 -23.80 -2.24
N ALA A 357 -10.10 -24.54 -1.18
CA ALA A 357 -9.65 -24.24 0.17
C ALA A 357 -8.12 -24.33 0.33
N ASN A 358 -7.49 -25.34 -0.27
CA ASN A 358 -6.04 -25.53 -0.25
C ASN A 358 -5.31 -24.39 -0.99
N ILE A 359 -5.79 -24.00 -2.18
CA ILE A 359 -5.24 -22.88 -2.95
C ILE A 359 -5.35 -21.60 -2.12
N ASN A 360 -6.54 -21.28 -1.61
CA ASN A 360 -6.79 -20.06 -0.84
C ASN A 360 -5.91 -20.00 0.42
N LYS A 361 -5.74 -21.11 1.14
CA LYS A 361 -4.89 -21.18 2.34
C LYS A 361 -3.42 -20.98 2.00
N TYR A 362 -2.90 -21.70 1.00
CA TYR A 362 -1.50 -21.59 0.60
C TYR A 362 -1.18 -20.19 0.08
N LEU A 363 -2.04 -19.65 -0.79
CA LEU A 363 -1.87 -18.32 -1.37
C LEU A 363 -1.88 -17.22 -0.31
N THR A 364 -2.84 -17.26 0.63
CA THR A 364 -2.92 -16.27 1.72
C THR A 364 -1.63 -16.23 2.53
N PHE A 365 -1.08 -17.41 2.89
CA PHE A 365 0.16 -17.48 3.67
C PHE A 365 1.40 -17.12 2.84
N SER A 366 1.47 -17.57 1.58
CA SER A 366 2.58 -17.26 0.68
C SER A 366 2.69 -15.77 0.41
N LEU A 367 1.56 -15.11 0.13
CA LEU A 367 1.53 -13.65 -0.04
C LEU A 367 1.91 -12.94 1.26
N TYR A 368 1.36 -13.37 2.40
CA TYR A 368 1.70 -12.80 3.71
C TYR A 368 3.20 -12.88 3.99
N SER A 369 3.83 -14.04 3.77
CA SER A 369 5.27 -14.24 3.97
C SER A 369 6.09 -13.33 3.07
N ASN A 370 5.74 -13.24 1.77
CA ASN A 370 6.47 -12.41 0.82
C ASN A 370 6.36 -10.90 1.15
N VAL A 371 5.15 -10.43 1.46
CA VAL A 371 4.92 -9.02 1.82
C VAL A 371 5.59 -8.67 3.15
N CYS A 372 5.53 -9.54 4.15
CA CYS A 372 6.14 -9.26 5.46
C CYS A 372 7.67 -9.14 5.42
N ARG A 373 8.36 -9.68 4.40
CA ARG A 373 9.81 -9.44 4.21
C ARG A 373 10.12 -7.99 3.86
N SER A 374 9.18 -7.28 3.25
CA SER A 374 9.31 -5.87 2.85
C SER A 374 8.58 -4.89 3.78
N LEU A 375 7.92 -5.38 4.83
CA LEU A 375 7.29 -4.54 5.85
C LEU A 375 8.19 -4.37 7.08
N PHE A 376 8.09 -3.20 7.72
CA PHE A 376 8.67 -3.02 9.06
C PHE A 376 7.84 -3.81 10.08
N GLU A 377 8.46 -4.29 11.16
CA GLU A 377 7.82 -5.12 12.18
C GLU A 377 6.51 -4.50 12.71
N LYS A 378 6.50 -3.18 12.92
CA LYS A 378 5.32 -2.42 13.38
C LYS A 378 4.08 -2.54 12.48
N HIS A 379 4.25 -2.89 11.20
CA HIS A 379 3.16 -3.00 10.22
C HIS A 379 2.78 -4.45 9.90
N LYS A 380 3.51 -5.46 10.39
CA LYS A 380 3.22 -6.88 10.07
C LYS A 380 1.90 -7.35 10.68
N LEU A 381 1.69 -7.08 11.98
CA LEU A 381 0.43 -7.40 12.66
C LEU A 381 -0.75 -6.64 12.03
N MET A 382 -0.55 -5.35 11.72
CA MET A 382 -1.54 -4.52 11.03
C MET A 382 -1.98 -5.18 9.71
N PHE A 383 -1.03 -5.64 8.89
CA PHE A 383 -1.32 -6.30 7.63
C PHE A 383 -2.02 -7.65 7.82
N ALA A 384 -1.56 -8.50 8.75
CA ALA A 384 -2.19 -9.77 9.05
C ALA A 384 -3.65 -9.59 9.51
N PHE A 385 -3.89 -8.61 10.39
CA PHE A 385 -5.21 -8.25 10.87
C PHE A 385 -6.10 -7.70 9.75
N LEU A 386 -5.60 -6.79 8.92
CA LEU A 386 -6.34 -6.25 7.77
C LEU A 386 -6.77 -7.35 6.81
N VAL A 387 -5.86 -8.27 6.46
CA VAL A 387 -6.16 -9.42 5.59
C VAL A 387 -7.28 -10.26 6.20
N CYS A 388 -7.18 -10.61 7.48
CA CYS A 388 -8.20 -11.37 8.20
C CYS A 388 -9.57 -10.67 8.17
N ILE A 389 -9.61 -9.37 8.47
CA ILE A 389 -10.83 -8.58 8.52
C ILE A 389 -11.49 -8.49 7.14
N ARG A 390 -10.74 -8.14 6.09
CA ARG A 390 -11.28 -7.99 4.73
C ARG A 390 -11.86 -9.30 4.19
N ILE A 391 -11.21 -10.42 4.52
CA ILE A 391 -11.72 -11.76 4.24
C ILE A 391 -13.08 -11.99 4.93
N MET A 392 -13.16 -11.70 6.24
CA MET A 392 -14.37 -11.93 7.03
C MET A 392 -15.51 -10.98 6.67
N MET A 393 -15.20 -9.75 6.25
CA MET A 393 -16.17 -8.80 5.68
C MET A 393 -16.80 -9.35 4.40
N ASN A 394 -16.00 -9.92 3.50
CA ASN A 394 -16.53 -10.56 2.29
C ASN A 394 -17.40 -11.78 2.59
N GLU A 395 -17.14 -12.47 3.72
CA GLU A 395 -17.98 -13.56 4.21
C GLU A 395 -19.24 -13.06 4.97
N GLY A 396 -19.43 -11.74 5.12
CA GLY A 396 -20.57 -11.15 5.84
C GLY A 396 -20.52 -11.34 7.36
N LYS A 397 -19.35 -11.69 7.92
CA LYS A 397 -19.16 -11.95 9.36
C LYS A 397 -18.82 -10.69 10.16
N ILE A 398 -18.41 -9.61 9.50
CA ILE A 398 -18.03 -8.35 10.14
C ILE A 398 -18.87 -7.25 9.55
N ASP A 399 -19.55 -6.51 10.41
CA ASP A 399 -20.32 -5.34 10.06
C ASP A 399 -19.42 -4.12 9.81
N MET A 400 -19.76 -3.31 8.81
CA MET A 400 -18.94 -2.16 8.40
C MET A 400 -18.99 -1.01 9.41
N ASP A 401 -20.09 -0.82 10.14
CA ASP A 401 -20.19 0.21 11.17
C ASP A 401 -19.43 -0.20 12.44
N GLU A 402 -19.49 -1.49 12.80
CA GLU A 402 -18.64 -2.07 13.86
C GLU A 402 -17.15 -1.95 13.53
N TRP A 403 -16.76 -2.18 12.28
CA TRP A 403 -15.39 -1.95 11.81
C TRP A 403 -14.96 -0.50 11.93
N ARG A 404 -15.77 0.45 11.45
CA ARG A 404 -15.47 1.88 11.55
C ARG A 404 -15.29 2.31 12.99
N TYR A 405 -16.13 1.81 13.88
CA TYR A 405 -16.03 2.06 15.30
C TYR A 405 -14.71 1.54 15.90
N LEU A 406 -14.27 0.32 15.53
CA LEU A 406 -12.99 -0.22 15.99
C LEU A 406 -11.82 0.69 15.62
N ILE A 407 -11.80 1.29 14.44
CA ILE A 407 -10.63 2.06 14.01
C ILE A 407 -10.70 3.52 14.48
N SER A 408 -11.84 4.18 14.27
CA SER A 408 -11.98 5.62 14.48
C SER A 408 -12.64 6.00 15.81
N GLY A 409 -13.28 5.05 16.51
CA GLY A 409 -14.17 5.35 17.62
C GLY A 409 -15.52 5.90 17.13
N GLY A 410 -16.34 6.41 18.05
CA GLY A 410 -17.65 6.97 17.74
C GLY A 410 -17.93 8.29 18.45
N ALA A 411 -18.89 9.04 17.92
CA ALA A 411 -19.41 10.24 18.57
C ALA A 411 -20.41 9.87 19.67
N VAL A 412 -20.35 10.55 20.81
CA VAL A 412 -21.32 10.38 21.90
C VAL A 412 -22.59 11.15 21.56
N LYS A 413 -23.71 10.45 21.36
CA LYS A 413 -25.02 11.08 21.10
C LYS A 413 -25.75 11.48 22.38
N THR A 414 -25.52 10.75 23.48
CA THR A 414 -26.18 10.98 24.75
C THR A 414 -25.14 11.00 25.87
N MET A 415 -24.90 12.18 26.43
CA MET A 415 -24.00 12.33 27.57
C MET A 415 -24.67 11.78 28.84
N ARG A 416 -23.93 10.99 29.60
CA ARG A 416 -24.33 10.47 30.92
C ARG A 416 -23.14 10.56 31.86
N ASP A 417 -23.42 10.79 33.14
CA ASP A 417 -22.36 10.83 34.15
C ASP A 417 -21.65 9.48 34.29
N ASN A 418 -20.35 9.52 34.58
CA ASN A 418 -19.54 8.33 34.76
C ASN A 418 -19.97 7.57 36.04
N PRO A 419 -20.46 6.32 35.91
CA PRO A 419 -20.97 5.55 37.05
C PRO A 419 -19.86 5.07 38.00
N ALA A 420 -18.59 5.13 37.56
CA ALA A 420 -17.45 4.55 38.26
C ALA A 420 -16.22 5.47 38.21
N SER A 421 -16.40 6.75 38.52
CA SER A 421 -15.34 7.78 38.51
C SER A 421 -14.11 7.47 39.37
N ALA A 422 -14.19 6.49 40.29
CA ALA A 422 -13.08 6.04 41.10
C ALA A 422 -11.99 5.27 40.32
N TRP A 423 -12.34 4.60 39.21
CA TRP A 423 -11.40 3.78 38.44
C TRP A 423 -11.58 3.89 36.92
N LEU A 424 -12.77 4.24 36.42
CA LEU A 424 -13.02 4.41 35.00
C LEU A 424 -12.73 5.85 34.56
N TYR A 425 -11.87 6.01 33.56
CA TYR A 425 -11.62 7.33 32.96
C TYR A 425 -12.84 7.85 32.21
N GLU A 426 -13.06 9.17 32.21
CA GLU A 426 -14.17 9.81 31.49
C GLU A 426 -14.14 9.50 29.99
N ARG A 427 -12.94 9.43 29.39
CA ARG A 427 -12.76 9.03 28.00
C ARG A 427 -13.26 7.61 27.72
N ALA A 428 -12.90 6.64 28.58
CA ALA A 428 -13.33 5.25 28.44
C ALA A 428 -14.86 5.13 28.58
N TRP A 429 -15.47 5.94 29.46
CA TRP A 429 -16.92 6.01 29.58
C TRP A 429 -17.60 6.59 28.33
N ASN A 430 -17.04 7.66 27.76
CA ASN A 430 -17.50 8.21 26.49
C ASN A 430 -17.40 7.19 25.35
N ASP A 431 -16.33 6.40 25.31
CA ASP A 431 -16.20 5.31 24.35
C ASP A 431 -17.32 4.26 24.58
N ILE A 432 -17.62 3.85 25.82
CA ILE A 432 -18.75 2.93 26.10
C ILE A 432 -20.11 3.51 25.66
N LEU A 433 -20.35 4.80 25.88
CA LEU A 433 -21.57 5.46 25.45
C LEU A 433 -21.68 5.50 23.92
N SER A 434 -20.58 5.79 23.23
CA SER A 434 -20.56 5.80 21.76
C SER A 434 -20.70 4.39 21.17
N LEU A 435 -20.15 3.36 21.82
CA LEU A 435 -20.34 1.95 21.45
C LEU A 435 -21.82 1.56 21.47
N SER A 436 -22.58 2.09 22.44
CA SER A 436 -24.01 1.81 22.58
C SER A 436 -24.87 2.37 21.44
N ASN A 437 -24.31 3.19 20.55
CA ASN A 437 -25.01 3.60 19.33
C ASN A 437 -25.11 2.48 18.28
N LEU A 438 -24.27 1.44 18.37
CA LEU A 438 -24.30 0.30 17.46
C LEU A 438 -25.46 -0.64 17.81
N HIS A 439 -26.10 -1.20 16.79
CA HIS A 439 -27.32 -2.00 16.94
C HIS A 439 -27.16 -3.17 17.94
N ASN A 440 -26.04 -3.90 17.87
CA ASN A 440 -25.73 -5.03 18.74
C ASN A 440 -25.42 -4.65 20.20
N PHE A 441 -25.06 -3.38 20.44
CA PHE A 441 -24.59 -2.84 21.72
C PHE A 441 -25.57 -1.84 22.36
N SER A 442 -26.77 -1.65 21.80
CA SER A 442 -27.77 -0.69 22.28
C SER A 442 -28.05 -0.69 23.79
N LYS A 443 -27.96 -1.85 24.46
CA LYS A 443 -28.17 -1.99 25.92
C LYS A 443 -26.87 -2.11 26.73
N PHE A 444 -25.72 -1.95 26.10
CA PHE A 444 -24.42 -2.22 26.71
C PHE A 444 -24.10 -1.24 27.84
N ALA A 445 -24.32 0.06 27.65
CA ALA A 445 -24.09 1.06 28.69
C ALA A 445 -24.97 0.83 29.94
N ASP A 446 -26.23 0.41 29.77
CA ASP A 446 -27.14 0.13 30.88
C ASP A 446 -26.69 -1.12 31.67
N ASP A 447 -26.33 -2.19 30.97
CA ASP A 447 -25.82 -3.43 31.57
C ASP A 447 -24.44 -3.25 32.22
N PHE A 448 -23.62 -2.34 31.70
CA PHE A 448 -22.33 -1.97 32.28
C PHE A 448 -22.50 -1.36 33.67
N VAL A 449 -23.45 -0.43 33.82
CA VAL A 449 -23.80 0.18 35.12
C VAL A 449 -24.33 -0.87 36.09
N ALA A 450 -25.12 -1.84 35.61
CA ALA A 450 -25.65 -2.91 36.45
C ALA A 450 -24.57 -3.90 36.95
N ASN A 451 -23.48 -4.09 36.20
CA ASN A 451 -22.47 -5.12 36.46
C ASN A 451 -21.05 -4.56 36.69
N LEU A 452 -20.92 -3.35 37.23
CA LEU A 452 -19.63 -2.69 37.49
C LEU A 452 -18.56 -3.56 38.17
N PRO A 453 -18.87 -4.38 39.20
CA PRO A 453 -17.85 -5.19 39.86
C PRO A 453 -17.19 -6.21 38.93
N ALA A 454 -17.95 -6.80 38.00
CA ALA A 454 -17.42 -7.79 37.07
C ALA A 454 -16.54 -7.14 35.99
N PHE A 455 -16.93 -5.96 35.49
CA PHE A 455 -16.09 -5.20 34.57
C PHE A 455 -14.82 -4.66 35.22
N ARG A 456 -14.85 -4.37 36.52
CA ARG A 456 -13.64 -4.00 37.28
C ARG A 456 -12.61 -5.14 37.32
N VAL A 457 -13.04 -6.39 37.45
CA VAL A 457 -12.13 -7.55 37.38
C VAL A 457 -11.38 -7.59 36.05
N ILE A 458 -12.08 -7.32 34.95
CA ILE A 458 -11.46 -7.23 33.61
C ILE A 458 -10.51 -6.04 33.55
N PHE A 459 -10.92 -4.88 34.04
CA PHE A 459 -10.09 -3.68 34.05
C PHE A 459 -8.79 -3.86 34.84
N ASP A 460 -8.85 -4.51 36.01
CA ASP A 460 -7.71 -4.76 36.90
C ASP A 460 -6.85 -5.97 36.47
N SER A 461 -7.31 -6.81 35.52
CA SER A 461 -6.57 -8.00 35.05
C SER A 461 -5.32 -7.65 34.25
N ALA A 462 -4.26 -8.47 34.35
CA ALA A 462 -3.07 -8.32 33.50
C ALA A 462 -3.31 -8.79 32.05
N GLU A 463 -4.25 -9.72 31.85
CA GLU A 463 -4.61 -10.30 30.55
C GLU A 463 -6.12 -10.12 30.24
N PRO A 464 -6.63 -8.87 30.17
CA PRO A 464 -8.07 -8.58 30.02
C PRO A 464 -8.67 -9.12 28.71
N HIS A 465 -7.83 -9.34 27.68
CA HIS A 465 -8.22 -9.88 26.39
C HIS A 465 -8.62 -11.36 26.41
N ARG A 466 -8.30 -12.08 27.50
CA ARG A 466 -8.66 -13.49 27.71
C ARG A 466 -9.74 -13.70 28.77
N GLU A 467 -10.10 -12.64 29.49
CA GLU A 467 -11.14 -12.70 30.50
C GLU A 467 -12.54 -12.78 29.86
N PRO A 468 -13.45 -13.60 30.41
CA PRO A 468 -14.81 -13.70 29.89
C PRO A 468 -15.61 -12.42 30.20
N LEU A 469 -16.40 -11.95 29.24
CA LEU A 469 -17.28 -10.81 29.47
C LEU A 469 -18.42 -11.14 30.46
N PRO A 470 -18.92 -10.18 31.24
CA PRO A 470 -20.00 -10.45 32.19
C PRO A 470 -21.34 -10.76 31.51
N GLY A 471 -22.08 -11.70 32.08
CA GLY A 471 -23.47 -11.97 31.72
C GLY A 471 -23.68 -12.43 30.26
N ILE A 472 -24.69 -11.84 29.60
CA ILE A 472 -25.10 -12.23 28.24
C ILE A 472 -24.05 -11.91 27.18
N TRP A 473 -23.12 -11.00 27.46
CA TRP A 473 -22.19 -10.45 26.48
C TRP A 473 -21.12 -11.46 26.05
N ASN A 474 -20.75 -12.42 26.91
CA ASN A 474 -19.77 -13.43 26.53
C ASN A 474 -20.30 -14.44 25.51
N SER A 475 -21.59 -14.76 25.57
CA SER A 475 -22.24 -15.69 24.64
C SER A 475 -22.86 -15.01 23.43
N LYS A 476 -23.30 -13.74 23.58
CA LYS A 476 -23.95 -12.97 22.52
C LYS A 476 -22.95 -12.41 21.52
N LEU A 477 -21.81 -11.91 22.00
CA LEU A 477 -20.81 -11.24 21.16
C LEU A 477 -19.86 -12.26 20.53
N ASP A 478 -19.54 -12.06 19.26
CA ASP A 478 -18.49 -12.82 18.58
C ASP A 478 -17.08 -12.33 18.99
N SER A 479 -16.04 -12.99 18.45
CA SER A 479 -14.65 -12.64 18.76
C SER A 479 -14.25 -11.24 18.28
N PHE A 480 -14.86 -10.71 17.22
CA PHE A 480 -14.58 -9.36 16.71
C PHE A 480 -15.25 -8.30 17.60
N GLN A 481 -16.52 -8.51 17.94
CA GLN A 481 -17.30 -7.63 18.82
C GLN A 481 -16.70 -7.50 20.22
N LYS A 482 -16.09 -8.58 20.73
CA LYS A 482 -15.32 -8.54 22.00
C LYS A 482 -14.13 -7.59 21.94
N LEU A 483 -13.50 -7.40 20.77
CA LEU A 483 -12.43 -6.41 20.58
C LEU A 483 -12.93 -4.98 20.77
N LEU A 484 -14.18 -4.68 20.37
CA LEU A 484 -14.76 -3.35 20.54
C LEU A 484 -14.93 -3.00 22.02
N VAL A 485 -15.37 -3.96 22.83
CA VAL A 485 -15.49 -3.78 24.28
C VAL A 485 -14.11 -3.59 24.91
N LEU A 486 -13.11 -4.38 24.51
CA LEU A 486 -11.75 -4.26 24.99
C LEU A 486 -11.13 -2.91 24.63
N ARG A 487 -11.39 -2.39 23.41
CA ARG A 487 -10.93 -1.06 22.99
C ARG A 487 -11.40 0.03 23.97
N CYS A 488 -12.64 -0.02 24.42
CA CYS A 488 -13.20 0.98 25.34
C CYS A 488 -12.59 0.89 26.75
N LEU A 489 -12.32 -0.32 27.25
CA LEU A 489 -11.88 -0.53 28.64
C LEU A 489 -10.35 -0.57 28.80
N ARG A 490 -9.67 -1.31 27.93
CA ARG A 490 -8.24 -1.65 28.00
C ARG A 490 -7.61 -1.57 26.61
N GLY A 491 -7.55 -0.33 26.11
CA GLY A 491 -6.92 0.00 24.83
C GLY A 491 -5.47 -0.49 24.71
N ASP A 492 -4.74 -0.66 25.81
CA ASP A 492 -3.38 -1.19 25.84
C ASP A 492 -3.25 -2.64 25.38
N LYS A 493 -4.32 -3.44 25.48
CA LYS A 493 -4.28 -4.89 25.16
C LYS A 493 -4.98 -5.23 23.85
N VAL A 494 -5.39 -4.23 23.08
CA VAL A 494 -6.05 -4.44 21.78
C VAL A 494 -5.10 -5.11 20.78
N THR A 495 -3.81 -4.76 20.76
CA THR A 495 -2.81 -5.43 19.90
C THR A 495 -2.67 -6.91 20.22
N ASN A 496 -2.63 -7.28 21.51
CA ASN A 496 -2.62 -8.69 21.93
C ASN A 496 -3.90 -9.41 21.52
N ALA A 497 -5.05 -8.77 21.71
CA ALA A 497 -6.33 -9.33 21.30
C ALA A 497 -6.43 -9.48 19.76
N MET A 498 -5.84 -8.56 18.98
CA MET A 498 -5.71 -8.70 17.53
C MET A 498 -4.82 -9.89 17.14
N GLN A 499 -3.73 -10.15 17.87
CA GLN A 499 -2.91 -11.34 17.66
C GLN A 499 -3.70 -12.62 17.90
N ASP A 500 -4.43 -12.71 19.02
CA ASP A 500 -5.29 -13.86 19.34
C ASP A 500 -6.40 -14.03 18.28
N PHE A 501 -6.98 -12.92 17.81
CA PHE A 501 -7.99 -12.92 16.74
C PHE A 501 -7.43 -13.45 15.41
N VAL A 502 -6.23 -13.00 15.01
CA VAL A 502 -5.56 -13.50 13.79
C VAL A 502 -5.18 -14.97 13.95
N ALA A 503 -4.65 -15.37 15.10
CA ALA A 503 -4.28 -16.75 15.36
C ALA A 503 -5.47 -17.71 15.29
N ALA A 504 -6.64 -17.29 15.82
CA ALA A 504 -7.86 -18.08 15.78
C ALA A 504 -8.45 -18.26 14.37
N ASN A 505 -8.34 -17.23 13.51
CA ASN A 505 -9.00 -17.23 12.19
C ASN A 505 -8.07 -17.63 11.02
N LEU A 506 -6.81 -17.18 11.02
CA LEU A 506 -5.82 -17.47 9.96
C LEU A 506 -4.78 -18.52 10.38
N GLY A 507 -4.46 -18.59 11.67
CA GLY A 507 -3.51 -19.53 12.26
C GLY A 507 -2.28 -18.86 12.89
N GLN A 508 -1.61 -19.59 13.80
CA GLN A 508 -0.45 -19.11 14.57
C GLN A 508 0.70 -18.60 13.69
N SER A 509 0.91 -19.18 12.51
CA SER A 509 2.00 -18.82 11.59
C SER A 509 1.93 -17.39 11.05
N PHE A 510 0.77 -16.71 11.19
CA PHE A 510 0.58 -15.32 10.78
C PHE A 510 1.01 -14.31 11.84
N ILE A 511 1.33 -14.74 13.07
CA ILE A 511 1.82 -13.88 14.14
C ILE A 511 3.26 -14.17 14.54
N GLU A 512 3.83 -15.26 14.02
CA GLU A 512 5.22 -15.65 14.30
C GLU A 512 6.21 -14.80 13.49
N PRO A 513 7.30 -14.31 14.12
CA PRO A 513 8.30 -13.51 13.42
C PRO A 513 9.04 -14.35 12.38
N GLN A 514 9.00 -13.92 11.12
CA GLN A 514 9.76 -14.55 10.05
C GLN A 514 11.18 -14.01 10.00
N THR A 515 12.17 -14.90 9.99
CA THR A 515 13.58 -14.51 9.82
C THR A 515 13.82 -14.08 8.37
N ALA A 516 14.19 -12.82 8.18
CA ALA A 516 14.59 -12.33 6.86
C ALA A 516 15.94 -12.94 6.47
N ASN A 517 15.98 -13.67 5.35
CA ASN A 517 17.18 -14.36 4.88
C ASN A 517 17.52 -13.92 3.46
N LEU A 518 18.71 -13.33 3.28
CA LEU A 518 19.22 -12.84 2.00
C LEU A 518 19.22 -13.92 0.91
N SER A 519 19.48 -15.17 1.28
CA SER A 519 19.51 -16.29 0.33
C SER A 519 18.16 -16.59 -0.32
N VAL A 520 17.05 -16.31 0.37
CA VAL A 520 15.70 -16.51 -0.16
C VAL A 520 15.37 -15.40 -1.16
N VAL A 521 15.56 -14.14 -0.75
CA VAL A 521 15.28 -12.97 -1.59
C VAL A 521 16.16 -12.97 -2.85
N PHE A 522 17.41 -13.40 -2.73
CA PHE A 522 18.32 -13.52 -3.86
C PHE A 522 17.88 -14.57 -4.90
N LYS A 523 17.28 -15.68 -4.46
CA LYS A 523 16.75 -16.71 -5.38
C LYS A 523 15.54 -16.23 -6.16
N GLU A 524 14.76 -15.35 -5.55
CA GLU A 524 13.59 -14.71 -6.17
C GLU A 524 13.98 -13.56 -7.11
N SER A 525 15.25 -13.16 -7.14
CA SER A 525 15.74 -12.04 -7.96
C SER A 525 16.37 -12.49 -9.29
N ALA A 526 16.25 -11.62 -10.30
CA ALA A 526 16.79 -11.78 -11.64
C ALA A 526 17.86 -10.70 -11.94
N SER A 527 18.45 -10.74 -13.13
CA SER A 527 19.36 -9.69 -13.61
C SER A 527 18.65 -8.37 -13.95
N THR A 528 17.33 -8.42 -14.14
CA THR A 528 16.47 -7.27 -14.46
C THR A 528 15.72 -6.73 -13.24
N THR A 529 15.61 -7.53 -12.16
CA THR A 529 14.90 -7.10 -10.95
C THR A 529 15.89 -6.62 -9.89
N PRO A 530 15.85 -5.33 -9.51
CA PRO A 530 16.75 -4.80 -8.49
C PRO A 530 16.36 -5.31 -7.10
N LEU A 531 17.37 -5.46 -6.23
CA LEU A 531 17.22 -5.79 -4.82
C LEU A 531 17.31 -4.52 -3.99
N ILE A 532 16.34 -4.28 -3.11
CA ILE A 532 16.18 -3.01 -2.39
C ILE A 532 16.15 -3.28 -0.90
N PHE A 533 17.12 -2.72 -0.18
CA PHE A 533 17.11 -2.65 1.27
C PHE A 533 16.41 -1.37 1.72
N VAL A 534 15.26 -1.56 2.37
CA VAL A 534 14.52 -0.48 3.03
C VAL A 534 15.02 -0.40 4.47
N LEU A 535 15.72 0.68 4.78
CA LEU A 535 16.43 0.84 6.03
C LEU A 535 15.57 1.56 7.07
N SER A 536 15.72 1.17 8.32
CA SER A 536 15.37 2.02 9.45
C SER A 536 16.55 2.95 9.79
N PRO A 537 16.29 4.12 10.40
CA PRO A 537 17.36 5.02 10.85
C PRO A 537 18.40 4.31 11.73
N GLY A 538 19.68 4.54 11.46
CA GLY A 538 20.79 3.94 12.22
C GLY A 538 21.18 2.51 11.81
N THR A 539 20.58 1.92 10.75
CA THR A 539 20.96 0.60 10.23
C THR A 539 21.77 0.66 8.93
N ASP A 540 22.71 -0.27 8.76
CA ASP A 540 23.49 -0.42 7.52
C ASP A 540 23.64 -1.91 7.15
N PRO A 541 23.10 -2.37 6.01
CA PRO A 541 23.18 -3.76 5.57
C PRO A 541 24.49 -4.11 4.85
N ALA A 542 25.42 -3.15 4.69
CA ALA A 542 26.63 -3.37 3.90
C ALA A 542 27.45 -4.56 4.39
N ALA A 543 27.63 -4.71 5.70
CA ALA A 543 28.38 -5.82 6.30
C ALA A 543 27.75 -7.18 5.97
N ASP A 544 26.42 -7.29 6.08
CA ASP A 544 25.68 -8.51 5.77
C ASP A 544 25.77 -8.85 4.28
N LEU A 545 25.69 -7.83 3.41
CA LEU A 545 25.84 -8.02 1.96
C LEU A 545 27.25 -8.46 1.59
N TYR A 546 28.30 -7.90 2.20
CA TYR A 546 29.69 -8.32 1.94
C TYR A 546 29.93 -9.77 2.35
N LYS A 547 29.41 -10.17 3.51
CA LYS A 547 29.46 -11.56 3.98
C LYS A 547 28.71 -12.49 3.02
N PHE A 548 27.51 -12.10 2.60
CA PHE A 548 26.74 -12.88 1.63
C PHE A 548 27.44 -12.99 0.26
N ALA A 549 28.08 -11.92 -0.19
CA ALA A 549 28.89 -11.94 -1.40
C ALA A 549 30.11 -12.87 -1.26
N GLU A 550 30.67 -13.05 -0.07
CA GLU A 550 31.73 -14.02 0.19
C GLU A 550 31.22 -15.46 0.12
N GLU A 551 30.07 -15.74 0.75
CA GLU A 551 29.38 -17.04 0.67
C GLU A 551 29.07 -17.42 -0.78
N MET A 552 28.64 -16.45 -1.60
CA MET A 552 28.35 -16.62 -3.03
C MET A 552 29.60 -16.56 -3.92
N LYS A 553 30.81 -16.36 -3.37
CA LYS A 553 32.08 -16.19 -4.10
C LYS A 553 32.10 -15.00 -5.09
N PHE A 554 31.35 -13.96 -4.78
CA PHE A 554 31.20 -12.71 -5.53
C PHE A 554 31.91 -11.49 -4.92
N SER A 555 32.62 -11.62 -3.79
CA SER A 555 33.26 -10.46 -3.12
C SER A 555 34.17 -9.63 -4.04
N LYS A 556 34.96 -10.27 -4.92
CA LYS A 556 35.84 -9.57 -5.89
C LYS A 556 35.09 -8.97 -7.09
N LYS A 557 33.82 -9.36 -7.28
CA LYS A 557 32.92 -8.93 -8.36
C LYS A 557 31.82 -7.98 -7.86
N LEU A 558 31.83 -7.61 -6.59
CA LEU A 558 30.93 -6.63 -6.00
C LEU A 558 31.62 -5.25 -5.99
N SER A 559 30.97 -4.26 -6.59
CA SER A 559 31.38 -2.87 -6.53
C SER A 559 30.33 -2.05 -5.79
N ALA A 560 30.74 -1.26 -4.80
CA ALA A 560 29.85 -0.39 -4.05
C ALA A 560 30.14 1.10 -4.31
N ILE A 561 29.10 1.92 -4.27
CA ILE A 561 29.19 3.38 -4.31
C ILE A 561 28.09 4.00 -3.45
N SER A 562 28.45 4.93 -2.58
CA SER A 562 27.49 5.71 -1.82
C SER A 562 27.03 6.90 -2.65
N LEU A 563 25.74 7.00 -2.89
CA LEU A 563 25.15 8.07 -3.67
C LEU A 563 25.10 9.36 -2.84
N GLY A 564 25.55 10.43 -3.47
CA GLY A 564 25.57 11.79 -2.93
C GLY A 564 25.77 12.77 -4.08
N GLN A 565 26.04 14.04 -3.75
CA GLN A 565 26.19 15.08 -4.77
C GLN A 565 27.31 14.73 -5.78
N GLY A 566 26.96 14.72 -7.07
CA GLY A 566 27.91 14.48 -8.17
C GLY A 566 28.27 13.03 -8.48
N GLN A 567 27.73 12.02 -7.77
CA GLN A 567 28.09 10.61 -8.00
C GLN A 567 27.34 9.92 -9.15
N GLY A 568 26.26 10.53 -9.67
CA GLY A 568 25.39 9.94 -10.70
C GLY A 568 26.11 9.41 -11.94
N PRO A 569 26.97 10.20 -12.63
CA PRO A 569 27.68 9.72 -13.83
C PRO A 569 28.61 8.53 -13.57
N ARG A 570 29.25 8.49 -12.39
CA ARG A 570 30.12 7.38 -11.98
C ARG A 570 29.29 6.12 -11.70
N ALA A 571 28.14 6.26 -11.06
CA ALA A 571 27.21 5.18 -10.82
C ALA A 571 26.67 4.58 -12.14
N GLU A 572 26.33 5.42 -13.12
CA GLU A 572 25.90 4.96 -14.45
C GLU A 572 27.00 4.16 -15.17
N ALA A 573 28.24 4.67 -15.20
CA ALA A 573 29.37 3.96 -15.81
C ALA A 573 29.64 2.61 -15.13
N MET A 574 29.52 2.57 -13.79
CA MET A 574 29.66 1.35 -13.00
C MET A 574 28.57 0.32 -13.34
N MET A 575 27.31 0.77 -13.45
CA MET A 575 26.18 -0.09 -13.81
C MET A 575 26.35 -0.67 -15.22
N ARG A 576 26.66 0.15 -16.22
CA ARG A 576 26.87 -0.31 -17.61
C ARG A 576 27.97 -1.37 -17.70
N SER A 577 29.12 -1.13 -17.05
CA SER A 577 30.22 -2.10 -17.03
C SER A 577 29.84 -3.39 -16.30
N ALA A 578 29.03 -3.32 -15.24
CA ALA A 578 28.59 -4.48 -14.50
C ALA A 578 27.56 -5.33 -15.27
N MET A 579 26.69 -4.69 -16.04
CA MET A 579 25.72 -5.37 -16.91
C MET A 579 26.42 -6.21 -17.99
N GLU A 580 27.53 -5.71 -18.56
CA GLU A 580 28.32 -6.43 -19.56
C GLU A 580 29.15 -7.57 -18.93
N ARG A 581 29.74 -7.32 -17.76
CA ARG A 581 30.74 -8.23 -17.13
C ARG A 581 30.15 -9.20 -16.11
N GLY A 582 28.86 -9.11 -15.79
CA GLY A 582 28.22 -9.96 -14.78
C GLY A 582 28.73 -9.67 -13.36
N LYS A 583 28.75 -8.39 -12.97
CA LYS A 583 29.18 -7.95 -11.63
C LYS A 583 27.99 -7.53 -10.78
N TRP A 584 28.18 -7.47 -9.48
CA TRP A 584 27.18 -6.91 -8.56
C TRP A 584 27.50 -5.45 -8.30
N VAL A 585 26.46 -4.63 -8.29
CA VAL A 585 26.57 -3.19 -8.01
C VAL A 585 25.74 -2.88 -6.79
N PHE A 586 26.33 -2.17 -5.82
CA PHE A 586 25.68 -1.76 -4.59
C PHE A 586 25.65 -0.24 -4.48
N PHE A 587 24.45 0.33 -4.64
CA PHE A 587 24.20 1.76 -4.47
C PHE A 587 23.65 2.03 -3.09
N GLN A 588 24.41 2.76 -2.28
CA GLN A 588 23.99 3.13 -0.94
C GLN A 588 23.35 4.51 -0.92
N ASN A 589 22.41 4.72 -0.01
CA ASN A 589 21.82 6.03 0.31
C ASN A 589 21.07 6.69 -0.87
N CYS A 590 20.29 5.92 -1.62
CA CYS A 590 19.53 6.41 -2.78
C CYS A 590 18.62 7.62 -2.45
N HIS A 591 18.01 7.65 -1.26
CA HIS A 591 17.22 8.79 -0.77
C HIS A 591 17.98 10.14 -0.74
N LEU A 592 19.31 10.14 -0.68
CA LEU A 592 20.13 11.36 -0.70
C LEU A 592 20.41 11.89 -2.12
N ALA A 593 20.02 11.16 -3.17
CA ALA A 593 20.25 11.55 -4.56
C ALA A 593 18.94 11.68 -5.38
N PRO A 594 17.93 12.45 -4.93
CA PRO A 594 16.62 12.53 -5.58
C PRO A 594 16.67 13.03 -7.03
N SER A 595 17.61 13.93 -7.35
CA SER A 595 17.77 14.46 -8.72
C SER A 595 18.25 13.43 -9.73
N TRP A 596 18.91 12.36 -9.29
CA TRP A 596 19.42 11.30 -10.16
C TRP A 596 18.46 10.10 -10.27
N MET A 597 17.49 9.98 -9.36
CA MET A 597 16.54 8.87 -9.35
C MET A 597 15.76 8.67 -10.67
N PRO A 598 15.29 9.72 -11.38
CA PRO A 598 14.66 9.53 -12.69
C PRO A 598 15.61 8.96 -13.75
N SER A 599 16.91 9.29 -13.65
CA SER A 599 17.92 8.71 -14.54
C SER A 599 18.19 7.23 -14.22
N LEU A 600 18.20 6.88 -12.92
CA LEU A 600 18.33 5.48 -12.48
C LEU A 600 17.14 4.63 -12.95
N GLU A 601 15.91 5.15 -12.83
CA GLU A 601 14.70 4.52 -13.34
C GLU A 601 14.84 4.18 -14.83
N ARG A 602 15.21 5.17 -15.66
CA ARG A 602 15.45 4.96 -17.09
C ARG A 602 16.53 3.91 -17.38
N LEU A 603 17.59 3.85 -16.57
CA LEU A 603 18.67 2.86 -16.74
C LEU A 603 18.19 1.44 -16.43
N ILE A 604 17.35 1.27 -15.40
CA ILE A 604 16.82 -0.04 -15.00
C ILE A 604 15.77 -0.52 -16.01
N GLU A 605 14.86 0.35 -16.45
CA GLU A 605 13.88 0.02 -17.49
C GLU A 605 14.55 -0.31 -18.84
N GLY A 606 15.67 0.35 -19.14
CA GLY A 606 16.46 0.10 -20.35
C GLY A 606 17.30 -1.19 -20.34
N ILE A 607 17.25 -1.99 -19.27
CA ILE A 607 17.95 -3.28 -19.20
C ILE A 607 17.29 -4.25 -20.18
N ASN A 608 17.97 -4.54 -21.29
CA ASN A 608 17.53 -5.55 -22.23
C ASN A 608 17.80 -6.96 -21.67
N PRO A 609 16.76 -7.81 -21.42
CA PRO A 609 16.92 -9.14 -20.85
C PRO A 609 17.82 -10.08 -21.68
N ASP A 610 17.87 -9.91 -23.00
CA ASP A 610 18.64 -10.77 -23.91
C ASP A 610 20.13 -10.41 -23.95
N LYS A 611 20.48 -9.16 -23.59
CA LYS A 611 21.85 -8.64 -23.65
C LYS A 611 22.55 -8.59 -22.29
N VAL A 612 21.79 -8.47 -21.20
CA VAL A 612 22.35 -8.35 -19.86
C VAL A 612 22.97 -9.68 -19.40
N HIS A 613 24.11 -9.61 -18.73
CA HIS A 613 24.74 -10.80 -18.17
C HIS A 613 23.88 -11.40 -17.05
N ARG A 614 23.69 -12.73 -17.05
CA ARG A 614 22.80 -13.45 -16.10
C ARG A 614 23.19 -13.26 -14.62
N ASP A 615 24.49 -13.16 -14.34
CA ASP A 615 25.02 -12.95 -12.98
C ASP A 615 24.94 -11.49 -12.49
N PHE A 616 24.57 -10.53 -13.35
CA PHE A 616 24.44 -9.14 -12.93
C PHE A 616 23.35 -9.01 -11.86
N ARG A 617 23.63 -8.25 -10.80
CA ARG A 617 22.66 -7.94 -9.73
C ARG A 617 22.85 -6.51 -9.28
N LEU A 618 21.74 -5.80 -9.13
CA LEU A 618 21.71 -4.42 -8.64
C LEU A 618 21.11 -4.40 -7.23
N TRP A 619 21.87 -3.86 -6.28
CA TRP A 619 21.51 -3.71 -4.89
C TRP A 619 21.39 -2.23 -4.55
N LEU A 620 20.27 -1.82 -3.95
CA LEU A 620 19.96 -0.43 -3.61
C LEU A 620 19.70 -0.34 -2.10
N THR A 621 20.16 0.72 -1.43
CA THR A 621 19.72 1.04 -0.06
C THR A 621 19.03 2.38 0.01
N SER A 622 17.95 2.46 0.78
CA SER A 622 17.25 3.72 1.03
C SER A 622 16.50 3.72 2.35
N LEU A 623 16.48 4.86 3.02
CA LEU A 623 15.41 5.17 3.97
C LEU A 623 14.10 5.38 3.19
N PRO A 624 12.93 5.18 3.82
CA PRO A 624 11.64 5.51 3.23
C PRO A 624 11.61 6.95 2.69
N SER A 625 11.24 7.11 1.42
CA SER A 625 11.23 8.41 0.74
C SER A 625 10.23 8.46 -0.40
N ASN A 626 9.35 9.46 -0.41
CA ASN A 626 8.38 9.69 -1.50
C ASN A 626 9.06 10.04 -2.84
N LYS A 627 10.36 10.32 -2.85
CA LYS A 627 11.13 10.67 -4.06
C LYS A 627 11.76 9.45 -4.73
N PHE A 628 11.65 8.27 -4.13
CA PHE A 628 12.14 7.04 -4.75
C PHE A 628 11.18 6.61 -5.88
N PRO A 629 11.65 6.24 -7.07
CA PRO A 629 10.80 5.92 -8.20
C PRO A 629 9.90 4.72 -7.92
N VAL A 630 8.60 4.91 -8.17
CA VAL A 630 7.57 3.89 -7.94
C VAL A 630 7.79 2.66 -8.83
N SER A 631 8.22 2.85 -10.07
CA SER A 631 8.52 1.76 -11.03
C SER A 631 9.60 0.80 -10.51
N ILE A 632 10.66 1.33 -9.89
CA ILE A 632 11.74 0.52 -9.29
C ILE A 632 11.20 -0.26 -8.09
N LEU A 633 10.35 0.34 -7.26
CA LEU A 633 9.76 -0.33 -6.10
C LEU A 633 8.77 -1.42 -6.51
N GLN A 634 7.93 -1.16 -7.51
CA GLN A 634 6.94 -2.10 -8.03
C GLN A 634 7.60 -3.35 -8.62
N ASN A 635 8.72 -3.19 -9.32
CA ASN A 635 9.43 -4.28 -10.00
C ASN A 635 10.61 -4.87 -9.20
N GLY A 636 11.02 -4.22 -8.11
CA GLY A 636 12.14 -4.63 -7.27
C GLY A 636 11.76 -5.63 -6.18
N SER A 637 12.72 -6.48 -5.80
CA SER A 637 12.62 -7.33 -4.61
C SER A 637 13.06 -6.54 -3.38
N LYS A 638 12.16 -6.37 -2.40
CA LYS A 638 12.37 -5.50 -1.23
C LYS A 638 12.62 -6.32 0.03
N MET A 639 13.49 -5.83 0.89
CA MET A 639 13.73 -6.37 2.23
C MET A 639 13.91 -5.22 3.22
N THR A 640 13.21 -5.26 4.34
CA THR A 640 13.39 -4.32 5.44
C THR A 640 14.56 -4.73 6.33
N ILE A 641 15.36 -3.74 6.73
CA ILE A 641 16.47 -3.91 7.66
C ILE A 641 16.21 -3.00 8.85
N GLU A 642 15.93 -3.62 9.99
CA GLU A 642 15.65 -2.92 11.25
C GLU A 642 16.38 -3.56 12.42
N PRO A 643 16.66 -2.80 13.50
CA PRO A 643 17.18 -3.36 14.73
C PRO A 643 16.20 -4.40 15.25
N PRO A 644 16.69 -5.54 15.76
CA PRO A 644 15.82 -6.53 16.36
C PRO A 644 15.06 -5.93 17.54
N ARG A 645 13.75 -6.18 17.61
CA ARG A 645 12.91 -5.76 18.73
C ARG A 645 13.02 -6.74 19.88
N GLY A 646 13.24 -6.21 21.07
CA GLY A 646 13.31 -6.91 22.34
C GLY A 646 14.74 -7.29 22.76
N VAL A 647 14.97 -7.43 24.06
CA VAL A 647 16.28 -7.74 24.65
C VAL A 647 16.79 -9.08 24.13
N LYS A 648 15.91 -10.09 24.06
CA LYS A 648 16.22 -11.41 23.52
C LYS A 648 16.82 -11.35 22.11
N ALA A 649 16.16 -10.63 21.21
CA ALA A 649 16.55 -10.60 19.80
C ALA A 649 17.85 -9.79 19.60
N ASN A 650 18.04 -8.71 20.37
CA ASN A 650 19.30 -7.98 20.43
C ASN A 650 20.46 -8.87 20.89
N LEU A 651 20.29 -9.61 22.00
CA LEU A 651 21.30 -10.54 22.50
C LEU A 651 21.62 -11.65 21.50
N LEU A 652 20.61 -12.25 20.86
CA LEU A 652 20.83 -13.27 19.82
C LEU A 652 21.67 -12.72 18.69
N LYS A 653 21.39 -11.50 18.23
CA LYS A 653 22.15 -10.85 17.16
C LYS A 653 23.61 -10.61 17.59
N SER A 654 23.83 -10.05 18.78
CA SER A 654 25.17 -9.79 19.30
C SER A 654 25.98 -11.08 19.44
N TYR A 655 25.42 -12.12 20.09
CA TYR A 655 26.13 -13.39 20.32
C TYR A 655 26.28 -14.24 19.06
N SER A 656 25.38 -14.16 18.08
CA SER A 656 25.53 -14.87 16.80
C SER A 656 26.72 -14.39 15.97
N SER A 657 27.20 -13.17 16.24
CA SER A 657 28.39 -12.60 15.59
C SER A 657 29.71 -13.06 16.23
N LEU A 658 29.66 -13.67 17.42
CA LEU A 658 30.82 -14.10 18.18
C LEU A 658 31.18 -15.57 17.90
N ASN A 659 32.42 -15.95 18.19
CA ASN A 659 32.89 -17.33 18.16
C ASN A 659 33.51 -17.73 19.50
N ASN A 660 33.66 -19.04 19.72
CA ASN A 660 34.26 -19.57 20.95
C ASN A 660 35.70 -19.10 21.15
N ASP A 661 36.45 -18.90 20.07
CA ASP A 661 37.82 -18.40 20.12
C ASP A 661 37.87 -16.97 20.68
N PHE A 662 36.95 -16.10 20.25
CA PHE A 662 36.85 -14.74 20.76
C PHE A 662 36.44 -14.71 22.24
N LEU A 663 35.48 -15.55 22.65
CA LEU A 663 35.05 -15.64 24.05
C LEU A 663 36.18 -16.04 25.00
N ASN A 664 37.18 -16.79 24.51
CA ASN A 664 38.33 -17.24 25.28
C ASN A 664 39.61 -16.44 24.96
N SER A 665 39.49 -15.29 24.27
CA SER A 665 40.65 -14.55 23.74
C SER A 665 41.27 -13.54 24.71
N CYS A 666 40.71 -13.39 25.92
CA CYS A 666 41.18 -12.45 26.95
C CYS A 666 41.96 -13.20 28.04
N THR A 667 42.91 -12.53 28.69
CA THR A 667 43.68 -13.07 29.82
C THR A 667 42.80 -13.45 31.01
N LYS A 668 41.75 -12.67 31.28
CA LYS A 668 40.76 -12.85 32.36
C LYS A 668 39.43 -13.34 31.81
N ILE A 669 39.39 -14.63 31.46
CA ILE A 669 38.28 -15.23 30.69
C ILE A 669 36.94 -15.15 31.43
N ALA A 670 36.92 -15.44 32.74
CA ALA A 670 35.68 -15.48 33.51
C ALA A 670 35.05 -14.08 33.65
N GLU A 671 35.89 -13.10 33.97
CA GLU A 671 35.53 -11.69 34.13
C GLU A 671 35.08 -11.09 32.80
N PHE A 672 35.80 -11.38 31.71
CA PHE A 672 35.42 -10.94 30.36
C PHE A 672 34.06 -11.48 29.94
N LYS A 673 33.83 -12.80 30.08
CA LYS A 673 32.54 -13.41 29.74
C LYS A 673 31.39 -12.83 30.55
N SER A 674 31.62 -12.56 31.84
CA SER A 674 30.62 -11.97 32.73
C SER A 674 30.26 -10.54 32.33
N LEU A 675 31.26 -9.69 32.13
CA LEU A 675 31.08 -8.28 31.76
C LEU A 675 30.57 -8.13 30.32
N LEU A 676 30.90 -9.07 29.43
CA LEU A 676 30.41 -9.09 28.05
C LEU A 676 28.89 -9.32 28.01
N LEU A 677 28.37 -10.28 28.78
CA LEU A 677 26.92 -10.51 28.86
C LEU A 677 26.21 -9.27 29.41
N SER A 678 26.77 -8.67 30.46
CA SER A 678 26.23 -7.44 31.05
C SER A 678 26.22 -6.26 30.09
N LEU A 679 27.31 -6.04 29.34
CA LEU A 679 27.39 -4.98 28.33
C LEU A 679 26.39 -5.21 27.18
N CYS A 680 26.20 -6.46 26.74
CA CYS A 680 25.21 -6.79 25.72
C CYS A 680 23.78 -6.58 26.23
N LEU A 681 23.50 -6.89 27.51
CA LEU A 681 22.22 -6.59 28.17
C LEU A 681 21.98 -5.08 28.29
N PHE A 682 22.99 -4.31 28.69
CA PHE A 682 22.95 -2.84 28.72
C PHE A 682 22.63 -2.27 27.33
N HIS A 683 23.28 -2.76 26.28
CA HIS A 683 22.99 -2.32 24.91
C HIS A 683 21.55 -2.60 24.50
N GLY A 684 21.05 -3.83 24.76
CA GLY A 684 19.65 -4.18 24.53
C GLY A 684 18.69 -3.30 25.34
N ASN A 685 19.02 -3.01 26.59
CA ASN A 685 18.27 -2.09 27.46
C ASN A 685 18.20 -0.68 26.85
N ALA A 686 19.34 -0.08 26.54
CA ALA A 686 19.42 1.27 26.00
C ALA A 686 18.66 1.41 24.66
N LEU A 687 18.71 0.38 23.80
CA LEU A 687 17.94 0.35 22.56
C LEU A 687 16.43 0.28 22.82
N GLU A 688 16.00 -0.66 23.65
CA GLU A 688 14.58 -0.92 23.90
C GLU A 688 13.94 0.18 24.75
N ARG A 689 14.69 0.84 25.63
CA ARG A 689 14.17 1.92 26.49
C ARG A 689 13.59 3.07 25.67
N ARG A 690 14.07 3.29 24.45
CA ARG A 690 13.55 4.29 23.49
C ARG A 690 12.06 4.10 23.19
N LYS A 691 11.52 2.88 23.31
CA LYS A 691 10.12 2.59 23.00
C LYS A 691 9.15 3.28 23.96
N PHE A 692 9.59 3.60 25.17
CA PHE A 692 8.76 4.26 26.19
C PHE A 692 8.69 5.79 26.02
N GLY A 693 9.24 6.34 24.94
CA GLY A 693 9.26 7.78 24.69
C GLY A 693 9.93 8.53 25.85
N PRO A 694 9.37 9.65 26.33
CA PRO A 694 9.95 10.45 27.42
C PRO A 694 10.15 9.70 28.75
N LEU A 695 9.43 8.61 29.00
CA LEU A 695 9.67 7.76 30.18
C LEU A 695 10.98 6.97 30.07
N GLY A 696 11.43 6.72 28.83
CA GLY A 696 12.71 6.11 28.54
C GLY A 696 13.82 7.13 28.42
N PHE A 697 13.72 7.99 27.39
CA PHE A 697 14.61 9.12 27.11
C PHE A 697 13.79 10.29 26.57
N ASN A 698 14.13 11.52 26.93
CA ASN A 698 13.50 12.72 26.40
C ASN A 698 13.66 12.81 24.87
N ILE A 699 14.82 12.39 24.36
CA ILE A 699 15.14 12.39 22.93
C ILE A 699 15.38 10.94 22.45
N PRO A 700 14.83 10.52 21.29
CA PRO A 700 14.96 9.14 20.80
C PRO A 700 16.33 8.85 20.15
N TYR A 701 17.40 8.83 20.94
CA TYR A 701 18.80 8.63 20.48
C TYR A 701 19.03 7.35 19.69
N GLU A 702 19.82 7.42 18.61
CA GLU A 702 20.16 6.27 17.77
C GLU A 702 21.47 5.62 18.23
N PHE A 703 21.37 4.62 19.10
CA PHE A 703 22.48 3.72 19.41
C PHE A 703 22.62 2.65 18.33
N THR A 704 23.85 2.26 18.02
CA THR A 704 24.20 1.38 16.89
C THR A 704 25.04 0.20 17.36
N ASP A 705 25.08 -0.87 16.55
CA ASP A 705 25.99 -2.01 16.78
C ASP A 705 27.48 -1.57 16.76
N GLY A 706 27.78 -0.44 16.10
CA GLY A 706 29.10 0.17 16.12
C GLY A 706 29.52 0.57 17.55
N ASP A 707 28.60 1.19 18.30
CA ASP A 707 28.85 1.63 19.68
C ASP A 707 29.10 0.42 20.59
N LEU A 708 28.32 -0.66 20.43
CA LEU A 708 28.54 -1.92 21.16
C LEU A 708 29.91 -2.54 20.82
N ARG A 709 30.26 -2.66 19.54
CA ARG A 709 31.54 -3.27 19.11
C ARG A 709 32.76 -2.51 19.64
N ILE A 710 32.68 -1.18 19.68
CA ILE A 710 33.74 -0.35 20.28
C ILE A 710 33.83 -0.62 21.78
N CYS A 711 32.71 -0.65 22.50
CA CYS A 711 32.69 -0.98 23.93
C CYS A 711 33.24 -2.39 24.22
N ILE A 712 32.91 -3.40 23.41
CA ILE A 712 33.43 -4.77 23.55
C ILE A 712 34.96 -4.78 23.34
N SER A 713 35.45 -4.04 22.34
CA SER A 713 36.88 -3.95 22.04
C SER A 713 37.65 -3.26 23.17
N GLN A 714 37.09 -2.16 23.70
CA GLN A 714 37.63 -1.44 24.86
C GLN A 714 37.60 -2.31 26.13
N LEU A 715 36.51 -3.05 26.36
CA LEU A 715 36.40 -3.97 27.49
C LEU A 715 37.52 -5.00 27.47
N LYS A 716 37.77 -5.64 26.32
CA LYS A 716 38.88 -6.58 26.16
C LYS A 716 40.22 -5.91 26.41
N MET A 717 40.47 -4.78 25.74
CA MET A 717 41.73 -4.03 25.85
C MET A 717 42.06 -3.68 27.31
N PHE A 718 41.09 -3.13 28.05
CA PHE A 718 41.31 -2.71 29.44
C PHE A 718 41.46 -3.90 30.40
N LEU A 719 40.79 -5.03 30.15
CA LEU A 719 40.98 -6.23 30.97
C LEU A 719 42.35 -6.89 30.76
N ASP A 720 42.92 -6.77 29.56
CA ASP A 720 44.26 -7.26 29.24
C ASP A 720 45.38 -6.32 29.72
N GLU A 721 45.13 -5.00 29.78
CA GLU A 721 46.14 -3.99 30.17
C GLU A 721 46.26 -3.79 31.69
N TYR A 722 45.14 -3.85 32.43
CA TYR A 722 45.12 -3.56 33.87
C TYR A 722 45.10 -4.85 34.70
N ASP A 723 45.78 -4.89 35.84
CA ASP A 723 45.75 -6.02 36.79
C ASP A 723 44.40 -6.16 37.53
N ASP A 724 43.79 -5.03 37.89
CA ASP A 724 42.44 -4.96 38.47
C ASP A 724 41.41 -4.49 37.43
N ILE A 725 40.13 -4.83 37.62
CA ILE A 725 39.06 -4.42 36.71
C ILE A 725 38.81 -2.90 36.86
N PRO A 726 39.06 -2.07 35.82
CA PRO A 726 38.97 -0.63 35.95
C PRO A 726 37.53 -0.13 35.72
N TYR A 727 36.61 -0.44 36.63
CA TYR A 727 35.18 -0.08 36.52
C TYR A 727 34.95 1.40 36.23
N LYS A 728 35.71 2.30 36.85
CA LYS A 728 35.59 3.74 36.62
C LYS A 728 35.92 4.13 35.18
N VAL A 729 36.94 3.51 34.60
CA VAL A 729 37.34 3.75 33.20
C VAL A 729 36.29 3.16 32.26
N LEU A 730 35.85 1.91 32.50
CA LEU A 730 34.82 1.24 31.71
C LEU A 730 33.49 2.01 31.70
N LYS A 731 33.04 2.50 32.87
CA LYS A 731 31.85 3.34 32.99
C LYS A 731 32.01 4.66 32.23
N TYR A 732 33.16 5.31 32.35
CA TYR A 732 33.41 6.58 31.67
C TYR A 732 33.48 6.41 30.15
N THR A 733 34.19 5.39 29.63
CA THR A 733 34.32 5.19 28.19
C THR A 733 33.02 4.74 27.55
N ALA A 734 32.30 3.78 28.16
CA ALA A 734 31.01 3.36 27.63
C ALA A 734 29.93 4.44 27.81
N GLY A 735 29.83 5.03 29.01
CA GLY A 735 28.75 5.92 29.41
C GLY A 735 28.91 7.37 28.95
N GLU A 736 30.08 8.00 29.09
CA GLU A 736 30.29 9.41 28.73
C GLU A 736 30.75 9.59 27.28
N ILE A 737 31.59 8.68 26.77
CA ILE A 737 32.22 8.83 25.45
C ILE A 737 31.39 8.13 24.37
N ASN A 738 31.19 6.81 24.46
CA ASN A 738 30.60 6.04 23.37
C ASN A 738 29.08 6.26 23.27
N TYR A 739 28.34 5.96 24.33
CA TYR A 739 26.88 6.17 24.34
C TYR A 739 26.54 7.62 24.69
N GLY A 740 27.15 8.20 25.73
CA GLY A 740 26.93 9.59 26.16
C GLY A 740 27.38 10.63 25.14
N GLY A 741 28.31 10.31 24.24
CA GLY A 741 28.67 11.17 23.12
C GLY A 741 27.54 11.38 22.12
N ARG A 742 26.54 10.48 22.10
CA ARG A 742 25.31 10.63 21.30
C ARG A 742 24.18 11.35 22.06
N VAL A 743 24.28 11.41 23.38
CA VAL A 743 23.25 11.96 24.25
C VAL A 743 23.47 13.46 24.43
N THR A 744 22.49 14.24 24.01
CA THR A 744 22.54 15.71 23.98
C THR A 744 21.87 16.37 25.18
N ASP A 745 20.96 15.68 25.86
CA ASP A 745 20.24 16.18 27.02
C ASP A 745 20.93 15.73 28.32
N ASP A 746 21.10 16.65 29.28
CA ASP A 746 21.83 16.37 30.52
C ASP A 746 21.08 15.39 31.44
N TRP A 747 19.74 15.39 31.41
CA TRP A 747 18.94 14.46 32.20
C TRP A 747 19.00 13.05 31.61
N ASP A 748 18.93 12.93 30.29
CA ASP A 748 19.13 11.66 29.61
C ASP A 748 20.56 11.13 29.80
N ARG A 749 21.58 12.02 29.83
CA ARG A 749 22.96 11.65 30.15
C ARG A 749 23.08 11.07 31.55
N ARG A 750 22.44 11.70 32.55
CA ARG A 750 22.38 11.16 33.91
C ARG A 750 21.66 9.81 33.94
N CYS A 751 20.57 9.68 33.19
CA CYS A 751 19.81 8.43 33.08
C CYS A 751 20.67 7.28 32.55
N ILE A 752 21.36 7.47 31.42
CA ILE A 752 22.19 6.41 30.82
C ILE A 752 23.37 6.03 31.72
N MET A 753 23.97 7.00 32.42
CA MET A 753 25.05 6.75 33.38
C MET A 753 24.56 5.91 34.56
N ASN A 754 23.39 6.23 35.13
CA ASN A 754 22.78 5.46 36.21
C ASN A 754 22.48 4.02 35.77
N ILE A 755 21.86 3.84 34.59
CA ILE A 755 21.56 2.51 34.05
C ILE A 755 22.86 1.72 33.88
N LEU A 756 23.92 2.34 33.36
CA LEU A 756 25.20 1.67 33.18
C LEU A 756 25.83 1.22 34.52
N GLU A 757 25.55 1.90 35.63
CA GLU A 757 26.04 1.47 36.95
C GLU A 757 25.47 0.11 37.39
N ASP A 758 24.23 -0.19 36.99
CA ASP A 758 23.56 -1.46 37.28
C ASP A 758 24.17 -2.63 36.47
N PHE A 759 24.79 -2.34 35.31
CA PHE A 759 25.43 -3.33 34.46
C PHE A 759 26.96 -3.41 34.64
N TYR A 760 27.61 -2.35 35.11
CA TYR A 760 29.05 -2.34 35.41
C TYR A 760 29.30 -2.12 36.90
N ASN A 761 29.11 -3.19 37.68
CA ASN A 761 29.45 -3.24 39.10
C ASN A 761 30.17 -4.55 39.45
N PRO A 762 30.76 -4.64 40.66
CA PRO A 762 31.39 -5.87 41.14
C PRO A 762 30.44 -7.06 41.29
N ASP A 763 29.15 -6.80 41.56
CA ASP A 763 28.16 -7.85 41.83
C ASP A 763 27.84 -8.70 40.59
N VAL A 764 28.00 -8.14 39.39
CA VAL A 764 27.85 -8.85 38.10
C VAL A 764 28.81 -10.04 37.95
N LEU A 765 29.91 -10.08 38.69
CA LEU A 765 30.84 -11.21 38.68
C LEU A 765 30.30 -12.43 39.47
N ILE A 766 29.28 -12.23 40.29
CA ILE A 766 28.65 -13.27 41.10
C ILE A 766 27.75 -14.12 40.18
N PRO A 767 27.90 -15.47 40.13
CA PRO A 767 27.13 -16.33 39.24
C PRO A 767 25.60 -16.28 39.44
N GLU A 768 25.13 -15.88 40.63
CA GLU A 768 23.70 -15.74 40.95
C GLU A 768 23.17 -14.30 40.80
N HIS A 769 23.98 -13.38 40.28
CA HIS A 769 23.53 -12.00 40.06
C HIS A 769 22.34 -11.95 39.11
N SER A 770 21.31 -11.17 39.48
CA SER A 770 20.16 -10.91 38.64
C SER A 770 20.06 -9.42 38.32
N TYR A 771 19.76 -9.15 37.05
CA TYR A 771 19.60 -7.81 36.50
C TYR A 771 18.15 -7.30 36.63
N SER A 772 17.23 -8.12 37.13
CA SER A 772 15.79 -7.83 37.22
C SER A 772 15.17 -8.50 38.45
N GLU A 773 14.12 -7.92 39.02
CA GLU A 773 13.44 -8.46 40.21
C GLU A 773 12.85 -9.87 39.99
N SER A 774 12.39 -10.19 38.77
CA SER A 774 11.85 -11.52 38.43
C SER A 774 12.86 -12.67 38.41
N GLY A 775 14.17 -12.40 38.42
CA GLY A 775 15.19 -13.44 38.28
C GLY A 775 15.32 -14.05 36.87
N ILE A 776 14.56 -13.56 35.88
CA ILE A 776 14.59 -14.07 34.50
C ILE A 776 15.91 -13.66 33.83
N TYR A 777 16.28 -12.39 33.94
CA TYR A 777 17.54 -11.86 33.43
C TYR A 777 18.61 -12.02 34.52
N LYS A 778 19.47 -13.02 34.35
CA LYS A 778 20.52 -13.35 35.32
C LYS A 778 21.84 -13.69 34.66
N GLN A 779 22.86 -13.74 35.50
CA GLN A 779 24.16 -14.22 35.12
C GLN A 779 24.14 -15.74 34.89
N ILE A 780 24.98 -16.20 33.98
CA ILE A 780 25.17 -17.61 33.69
C ILE A 780 26.62 -18.02 33.90
N ASN A 781 26.84 -19.32 34.09
CA ASN A 781 28.16 -19.85 34.41
C ASN A 781 29.17 -19.55 33.28
N THR A 782 30.31 -18.96 33.65
CA THR A 782 31.40 -18.57 32.76
C THR A 782 32.10 -19.78 32.11
N THR A 783 31.86 -20.99 32.61
CA THR A 783 32.34 -22.24 32.02
C THR A 783 31.58 -22.65 30.76
N TYR A 784 30.42 -22.04 30.46
CA TYR A 784 29.67 -22.37 29.25
C TYR A 784 30.38 -21.89 27.98
N ASP A 785 30.15 -22.66 26.91
CA ASP A 785 30.51 -22.33 25.54
C ASP A 785 29.44 -21.42 24.91
N LEU A 786 29.70 -20.92 23.70
CA LEU A 786 28.74 -20.07 22.98
C LEU A 786 27.35 -20.72 22.86
N ASN A 787 27.27 -22.04 22.70
CA ASN A 787 25.99 -22.74 22.62
C ASN A 787 25.19 -22.65 23.93
N GLY A 788 25.86 -22.78 25.09
CA GLY A 788 25.22 -22.57 26.39
C GLY A 788 24.66 -21.15 26.55
N TYR A 789 25.42 -20.13 26.15
CA TYR A 789 24.93 -18.73 26.12
C TYR A 789 23.73 -18.59 25.18
N MET A 790 23.80 -19.16 23.98
CA MET A 790 22.72 -19.11 22.98
C MET A 790 21.45 -19.84 23.46
N GLN A 791 21.56 -20.96 24.19
CA GLN A 791 20.41 -21.65 24.77
C GLN A 791 19.73 -20.81 25.85
N TYR A 792 20.51 -20.18 26.74
CA TYR A 792 19.98 -19.25 27.74
C TYR A 792 19.24 -18.09 27.06
N ILE A 793 19.84 -17.43 26.08
CA ILE A 793 19.19 -16.32 25.37
C ILE A 793 17.90 -16.79 24.68
N LYS A 794 17.89 -17.99 24.09
CA LYS A 794 16.67 -18.56 23.48
C LYS A 794 15.56 -18.83 24.49
N SER A 795 15.88 -19.07 25.76
CA SER A 795 14.90 -19.28 26.83
C SER A 795 14.21 -18.00 27.33
N LEU A 796 14.77 -16.82 27.01
CA LEU A 796 14.19 -15.53 27.41
C LEU A 796 12.79 -15.30 26.79
N PRO A 797 11.92 -14.51 27.45
CA PRO A 797 10.61 -14.17 26.92
C PRO A 797 10.72 -13.37 25.60
N LEU A 798 9.67 -13.44 24.77
CA LEU A 798 9.59 -12.67 23.53
C LEU A 798 9.24 -11.19 23.81
N ASN A 799 8.37 -10.96 24.80
CA ASN A 799 7.96 -9.63 25.26
C ASN A 799 8.68 -9.32 26.57
N ASP A 800 9.53 -8.29 26.57
CA ASP A 800 10.27 -7.89 27.75
C ASP A 800 9.36 -7.20 28.78
N MET A 801 9.55 -7.54 30.06
CA MET A 801 8.87 -6.87 31.16
C MET A 801 9.54 -5.52 31.47
N PRO A 802 8.80 -4.48 31.91
CA PRO A 802 9.36 -3.16 32.22
C PRO A 802 10.47 -3.14 33.27
N GLU A 803 10.49 -4.14 34.15
CA GLU A 803 11.48 -4.30 35.22
C GLU A 803 12.94 -4.29 34.73
N ILE A 804 13.24 -4.90 33.57
CA ILE A 804 14.62 -4.95 33.06
C ILE A 804 15.09 -3.55 32.66
N PHE A 805 14.15 -2.66 32.34
CA PHE A 805 14.38 -1.26 32.05
C PHE A 805 14.30 -0.40 33.32
N GLY A 806 14.16 -0.94 34.53
CA GLY A 806 13.98 -0.13 35.73
C GLY A 806 12.77 0.81 35.64
N LEU A 807 11.72 0.39 34.94
CA LEU A 807 10.46 1.12 34.77
C LEU A 807 9.32 0.39 35.46
N HIS A 808 8.33 1.15 35.95
CA HIS A 808 7.11 0.58 36.53
C HIS A 808 6.20 -0.01 35.43
N ASP A 809 5.38 -1.01 35.77
CA ASP A 809 4.50 -1.71 34.81
C ASP A 809 3.56 -0.79 34.03
N ASN A 810 3.13 0.32 34.64
CA ASN A 810 2.34 1.38 34.00
C ASN A 810 3.00 1.98 32.76
N ALA A 811 4.33 1.97 32.66
CA ALA A 811 5.03 2.44 31.45
C ALA A 811 4.67 1.57 30.23
N ASN A 812 4.44 0.27 30.44
CA ASN A 812 4.00 -0.64 29.39
C ASN A 812 2.58 -0.33 28.92
N ILE A 813 1.69 0.10 29.83
CA ILE A 813 0.32 0.47 29.49
C ILE A 813 0.33 1.67 28.53
N THR A 814 1.05 2.74 28.88
CA THR A 814 1.15 3.92 28.01
C THR A 814 1.79 3.58 26.66
N PHE A 815 2.87 2.79 26.67
CA PHE A 815 3.51 2.34 25.44
C PHE A 815 2.55 1.51 24.56
N ALA A 816 1.88 0.51 25.13
CA ALA A 816 1.00 -0.38 24.39
C ALA A 816 -0.29 0.33 23.90
N GLN A 817 -0.79 1.33 24.64
CA GLN A 817 -1.85 2.23 24.15
C GLN A 817 -1.38 3.02 22.92
N ASN A 818 -0.19 3.63 23.00
CA ASN A 818 0.35 4.39 21.88
C ASN A 818 0.58 3.50 20.65
N GLU A 819 1.09 2.28 20.84
CA GLU A 819 1.25 1.31 19.75
C GLU A 819 -0.10 0.89 19.16
N THR A 820 -1.10 0.65 20.00
CA THR A 820 -2.48 0.36 19.55
C THR A 820 -3.04 1.50 18.70
N PHE A 821 -3.00 2.74 19.18
CA PHE A 821 -3.53 3.89 18.44
C PHE A 821 -2.73 4.18 17.17
N ALA A 822 -1.41 3.97 17.18
CA ALA A 822 -0.59 4.08 15.97
C ALA A 822 -0.96 3.01 14.93
N LEU A 823 -1.17 1.76 15.36
CA LEU A 823 -1.61 0.67 14.49
C LEU A 823 -2.99 0.96 13.88
N LEU A 824 -3.95 1.40 14.68
CA LEU A 824 -5.29 1.77 14.21
C LEU A 824 -5.24 2.98 13.29
N GLY A 825 -4.41 3.98 13.59
CA GLY A 825 -4.16 5.12 12.72
C GLY A 825 -3.62 4.71 11.36
N ALA A 826 -2.71 3.73 11.31
CA ALA A 826 -2.23 3.15 10.06
C ALA A 826 -3.35 2.41 9.32
N ILE A 827 -4.23 1.67 10.00
CA ILE A 827 -5.40 1.02 9.38
C ILE A 827 -6.39 2.06 8.80
N ILE A 828 -6.57 3.22 9.45
CA ILE A 828 -7.38 4.34 8.93
C ILE A 828 -6.81 4.82 7.58
N GLN A 829 -5.48 4.92 7.45
CA GLN A 829 -4.84 5.33 6.19
C GLN A 829 -5.07 4.33 5.05
N LEU A 830 -5.29 3.06 5.38
CA LEU A 830 -5.61 1.98 4.44
C LEU A 830 -7.09 1.94 4.04
N GLN A 831 -7.96 2.72 4.70
CA GLN A 831 -9.37 2.75 4.30
C GLN A 831 -9.54 3.52 2.99
N PRO A 832 -10.37 3.02 2.07
CA PRO A 832 -10.67 3.75 0.85
C PRO A 832 -11.30 5.09 1.22
N LYS A 833 -10.78 6.17 0.62
CA LYS A 833 -11.24 7.55 0.85
C LYS A 833 -12.62 7.83 0.24
N THR A 834 -13.22 6.85 -0.45
CA THR A 834 -14.52 6.96 -1.09
C THR A 834 -15.65 6.74 -0.08
N SER A 835 -16.58 7.69 -0.06
CA SER A 835 -17.86 7.63 0.64
C SER A 835 -18.68 6.43 0.17
N THR A 836 -19.01 5.52 1.07
CA THR A 836 -20.03 4.49 0.82
C THR A 836 -21.41 5.12 0.77
N VAL A 837 -22.23 4.66 -0.17
CA VAL A 837 -23.64 5.02 -0.36
C VAL A 837 -24.40 5.07 0.98
N GLY A 838 -25.05 6.20 1.26
CA GLY A 838 -25.98 6.38 2.38
C GLY A 838 -25.40 6.96 3.68
N GLY A 839 -24.09 7.21 3.76
CA GLY A 839 -23.49 7.97 4.87
C GLY A 839 -23.35 9.47 4.53
N GLN A 840 -23.36 10.33 5.55
CA GLN A 840 -23.01 11.75 5.40
C GLN A 840 -21.65 11.86 4.67
N SER A 841 -21.55 12.82 3.74
CA SER A 841 -20.28 13.08 3.06
C SER A 841 -19.20 13.47 4.07
N ARG A 842 -17.92 13.23 3.74
CA ARG A 842 -16.83 13.63 4.63
C ARG A 842 -16.86 15.14 4.87
N GLU A 843 -17.23 15.89 3.85
CA GLU A 843 -17.43 17.33 3.86
C GLU A 843 -18.54 17.72 4.84
N GLU A 844 -19.70 17.04 4.81
CA GLU A 844 -20.79 17.25 5.78
C GLU A 844 -20.37 16.94 7.22
N ILE A 845 -19.65 15.82 7.44
CA ILE A 845 -19.15 15.44 8.77
C ILE A 845 -18.15 16.48 9.27
N VAL A 846 -17.25 16.95 8.40
CA VAL A 846 -16.27 17.98 8.75
C VAL A 846 -16.97 19.31 9.04
N GLU A 847 -17.98 19.69 8.26
CA GLU A 847 -18.77 20.90 8.48
C GLU A 847 -19.54 20.84 9.80
N GLU A 848 -20.21 19.72 10.09
CA GLU A 848 -20.91 19.47 11.35
C GLU A 848 -19.95 19.51 12.53
N THR A 849 -18.82 18.81 12.44
CA THR A 849 -17.79 18.81 13.49
C THR A 849 -17.19 20.21 13.68
N SER A 850 -16.98 20.96 12.59
CA SER A 850 -16.44 22.32 12.64
C SER A 850 -17.42 23.28 13.32
N ARG A 851 -18.72 23.14 13.04
CA ARG A 851 -19.78 23.87 13.73
C ARG A 851 -19.84 23.54 15.22
N ASP A 852 -19.78 22.25 15.57
CA ASP A 852 -19.77 21.80 16.96
C ASP A 852 -18.54 22.29 17.74
N ILE A 853 -17.37 22.32 17.09
CA ILE A 853 -16.16 22.89 17.68
C ILE A 853 -16.34 24.40 17.85
N LEU A 854 -16.84 25.10 16.83
CA LEU A 854 -17.07 26.55 16.88
C LEU A 854 -18.00 26.96 18.02
N GLU A 855 -19.07 26.20 18.27
CA GLU A 855 -19.97 26.42 19.40
C GLU A 855 -19.29 26.24 20.76
N LYS A 856 -18.26 25.38 20.85
CA LYS A 856 -17.48 25.13 22.07
C LYS A 856 -16.29 26.08 22.24
N VAL A 857 -15.88 26.80 21.20
CA VAL A 857 -14.74 27.73 21.26
C VAL A 857 -15.11 28.96 22.09
N PRO A 858 -14.35 29.29 23.15
CA PRO A 858 -14.59 30.50 23.94
C PRO A 858 -14.48 31.78 23.10
N HIS A 859 -15.29 32.79 23.41
CA HIS A 859 -15.19 34.09 22.77
C HIS A 859 -13.84 34.78 23.06
N PRO A 860 -13.29 35.58 22.12
CA PRO A 860 -12.05 36.29 22.32
C PRO A 860 -12.09 37.19 23.56
N ILE A 861 -11.10 37.05 24.43
CA ILE A 861 -10.98 37.85 25.65
C ILE A 861 -10.72 39.32 25.27
N ASN A 862 -11.56 40.23 25.75
CA ASN A 862 -11.43 41.66 25.45
C ASN A 862 -10.26 42.27 26.24
N LEU A 863 -9.18 42.62 25.52
CA LEU A 863 -7.98 43.24 26.10
C LEU A 863 -8.30 44.50 26.91
N ARG A 864 -9.28 45.32 26.48
CA ARG A 864 -9.62 46.57 27.18
C ARG A 864 -10.24 46.29 28.54
N GLU A 865 -11.11 45.28 28.65
CA GLU A 865 -11.73 44.89 29.93
C GLU A 865 -10.69 44.31 30.89
N VAL A 866 -9.76 43.50 30.38
CA VAL A 866 -8.65 42.94 31.18
C VAL A 866 -7.74 44.06 31.70
N MET A 867 -7.37 45.03 30.86
CA MET A 867 -6.52 46.16 31.26
C MET A 867 -7.23 47.15 32.20
N LEU A 868 -8.56 47.25 32.15
CA LEU A 868 -9.35 48.04 33.10
C LEU A 868 -9.44 47.36 34.48
N LYS A 869 -9.57 46.03 34.51
CA LYS A 869 -9.66 45.25 35.74
C LYS A 869 -8.30 44.99 36.40
N TYR A 870 -7.25 44.87 35.59
CA TYR A 870 -5.88 44.60 35.99
C TYR A 870 -4.95 45.61 35.31
N PRO A 871 -4.86 46.85 35.82
CA PRO A 871 -4.04 47.89 35.21
C PRO A 871 -2.56 47.51 35.26
N VAL A 872 -1.84 47.88 34.21
CA VAL A 872 -0.39 47.69 34.12
C VAL A 872 0.28 48.68 35.07
N LEU A 873 0.58 48.21 36.27
CA LEU A 873 1.25 48.96 37.33
C LEU A 873 2.65 48.38 37.54
N TYR A 874 3.61 49.23 37.86
CA TYR A 874 4.99 48.81 38.14
C TYR A 874 5.07 47.84 39.33
N GLU A 875 4.17 47.98 40.30
CA GLU A 875 4.10 47.15 41.50
C GLU A 875 3.44 45.78 41.25
N GLU A 876 2.75 45.58 40.12
CA GLU A 876 2.02 44.34 39.79
C GLU A 876 2.46 43.76 38.43
N SER A 877 3.63 43.11 38.43
CA SER A 877 4.25 42.53 37.23
C SER A 877 3.37 41.46 36.54
N MET A 878 2.53 40.74 37.29
CA MET A 878 1.61 39.73 36.75
C MET A 878 0.53 40.35 35.85
N ASN A 879 0.09 41.58 36.09
CA ASN A 879 -0.87 42.26 35.22
C ASN A 879 -0.25 42.55 33.84
N THR A 880 1.05 42.82 33.81
CA THR A 880 1.81 42.99 32.57
C THR A 880 1.89 41.68 31.80
N VAL A 881 2.18 40.57 32.48
CA VAL A 881 2.22 39.23 31.87
C VAL A 881 0.83 38.85 31.35
N LEU A 882 -0.23 39.06 32.12
CA LEU A 882 -1.61 38.78 31.71
C LEU A 882 -1.99 39.57 30.46
N ALA A 883 -1.67 40.87 30.40
CA ALA A 883 -1.94 41.69 29.22
C ALA A 883 -1.15 41.19 28.00
N GLN A 884 0.11 40.79 28.17
CA GLN A 884 0.94 40.22 27.09
C GLN A 884 0.42 38.86 26.61
N GLU A 885 -0.03 37.99 27.52
CA GLU A 885 -0.63 36.70 27.16
C GLU A 885 -1.93 36.93 26.39
N VAL A 886 -2.83 37.82 26.83
CA VAL A 886 -4.06 38.16 26.07
C VAL A 886 -3.73 38.72 24.69
N ILE A 887 -2.67 39.54 24.56
CA ILE A 887 -2.20 40.04 23.25
C ILE A 887 -1.67 38.91 22.36
N ARG A 888 -1.00 37.90 22.92
CA ARG A 888 -0.46 36.75 22.18
C ARG A 888 -1.53 35.73 21.80
N TYR A 889 -2.46 35.44 22.71
CA TYR A 889 -3.54 34.49 22.49
C TYR A 889 -4.57 34.99 21.47
N ARG A 890 -4.81 36.31 21.40
CA ARG A 890 -5.83 36.87 20.50
C ARG A 890 -5.59 36.56 19.02
N PRO A 891 -4.39 36.78 18.43
CA PRO A 891 -4.08 36.34 17.07
C PRO A 891 -4.25 34.84 16.86
N CYS A 892 -3.95 34.00 17.86
CA CYS A 892 -4.17 32.56 17.77
C CYS A 892 -5.66 32.20 17.74
N PHE A 893 -6.49 32.83 18.58
CA PHE A 893 -7.95 32.68 18.54
C PHE A 893 -8.54 33.17 17.22
N ASP A 894 -8.09 34.33 16.74
CA ASP A 894 -8.53 34.89 15.45
C ASP A 894 -8.11 33.97 14.28
N LEU A 895 -6.92 33.36 14.33
CA LEU A 895 -6.48 32.36 13.34
C LEU A 895 -7.30 31.07 13.40
N VAL A 896 -7.64 30.57 14.60
CA VAL A 896 -8.49 29.38 14.74
C VAL A 896 -9.89 29.67 14.20
N LEU A 897 -10.48 30.81 14.56
CA LEU A 897 -11.80 31.23 14.09
C LEU A 897 -11.82 31.46 12.58
N CYS A 898 -10.85 32.20 12.02
CA CYS A 898 -10.73 32.43 10.57
C CYS A 898 -10.33 31.16 9.78
N GLY A 899 -9.54 30.25 10.38
CA GLY A 899 -9.15 28.99 9.78
C GLY A 899 -10.34 28.06 9.52
N THR A 900 -11.36 28.11 10.39
CA THR A 900 -12.66 27.44 10.16
C THR A 900 -13.46 28.02 8.98
N PHE A 901 -13.15 29.24 8.51
CA PHE A 901 -13.85 29.88 7.38
C PHE A 901 -13.19 29.66 6.02
N CYS A 902 -11.98 29.10 5.95
CA CYS A 902 -11.20 29.02 4.69
C CYS A 902 -11.02 27.59 4.18
N SER A 903 -12.06 27.02 3.55
CA SER A 903 -11.98 26.17 2.34
C SER A 903 -13.39 25.73 1.85
N PRO A 904 -13.72 25.74 0.55
CA PRO A 904 -13.33 26.65 -0.52
C PRO A 904 -14.59 27.26 -1.18
N ALA A 905 -14.95 28.48 -0.80
CA ALA A 905 -16.00 29.23 -1.50
C ALA A 905 -15.69 30.72 -1.54
N PHE A 906 -14.46 31.10 -1.92
CA PHE A 906 -14.20 32.47 -2.34
C PHE A 906 -13.21 32.48 -3.52
N PRO A 907 -13.67 32.78 -4.74
CA PRO A 907 -12.78 33.13 -5.83
C PRO A 907 -12.26 34.56 -5.63
N PHE A 908 -10.94 34.72 -5.77
CA PHE A 908 -10.22 35.94 -6.13
C PHE A 908 -10.42 37.22 -5.30
N LEU A 909 -9.32 37.68 -4.70
CA LEU A 909 -8.81 39.04 -4.94
C LEU A 909 -7.34 38.96 -5.37
#